data_AF-A0A377LTT9-F1
#
_entry.id   AF-A0A377LTT9-F1
#
_cell.length_a   1.000
_cell.length_b   1.000
_cell.length_c   1.000
_cell.angle_alpha   90.00
_cell.angle_beta   90.00
_cell.angle_gamma   90.00
#
_symmetry.space_group_name_H-M   'P 1'
#
loop_
_entity.id
_entity.type
_entity.pdbx_description
1 polymer ?
#
loop_
_entity_poly.entity_id
_entity_poly.type
_entity_poly.pdbx_seq_one_letter_code
_entity_poly.pdbx_strand_id
1 'polypeptide(L)'
;MTAPNAPAGTFNADGSVLTGTAEAGSTVTIRLADGSTVTTTADSNGAYSYTFLNKQTEGQTLQITATDAAGNTSQPGSVLAPVVPLSASNNVEELDLSTTATVTNSQYSDYGFLLVGAVGNVLTLLGNDTAQVEFNVGSGGSADIVVNANATGAVLSLLNTLELVVQRFDTVNNTWTTVVDTGQPQFADLLTLGATGVSLNLTGLADGQYRVLSYNTNLLATGSYTSLDVAVKETSAGTVTGDTSLDGNVILDTDPTAGSDNAPAGTTVSAVTNALGVTTSVNADGTVIQGQYGTLTINRDGSYTYNLTDTSAAVIGRTESFTYTITHNGVSASANLVLSLGSGSVANGIVAVDDAASLTFDTTVQAIDNGTSSQSGFTLVGINLGNTLGLNLLDDMTNPIIYTVEEGTTRTMTIQASVGGVALASVFDLYVYKFNNATQTFEQMRVEPGWLRAPLLGGTSSQLTLNLPAGEYLFLLNTAAGITALTAYTLSVLQDHVYSVSSIGESTTGDVLANDPVPDGTVVTEVNGVAVNSSGTTDIQGEYGTLTIDSSGQYTYTLNSGVGADHISTPDTFVYTITAPNGAKDTGSLNITPTARAMDAVNDVSTEMSVTSVHHTSAYSDTTVGSASWTTSLLGTTTGSGSGTFVVDPNTALHSASLHFDVASLLALGGLTVNWTISDANGVIRTGSFSGGSLLGGSIDVPLTGLDLNAGTYTLSYTGSVPGLSVGNITITPSVNGTTYSLTQFDSTSGHTVDGNIFDGTDSAGAMDQLQSVDTRVTITGFDGTTTTLDPYTGSTLVNVTGHYGTLSIGADGHYTYTLNSGVSLSTITSKEVFNYTLTDANGNTDTATLTINMAPQFVSSEHNDVITGTAYGDTLIYQVLNSTAGNATAGNVSSTAGDHWTNFSLAQGDKIDIGDLLVGWNGSASTLGNYLHVTNSNGSTVIAIDRDGTGSTYTNTTLVTLDNVQTTYDELVNQQHIVT
;
A
#
# COMPACT_ATOMS: atom_id res chain seq x y z
N MET A 1 -17.43 80.37 -49.84
CA MET A 1 -16.72 79.13 -49.51
C MET A 1 -17.69 78.29 -48.71
N THR A 2 -18.02 77.12 -49.21
CA THR A 2 -19.02 76.21 -48.61
C THR A 2 -18.24 75.08 -47.97
N ALA A 3 -18.47 74.84 -46.68
CA ALA A 3 -17.90 73.69 -46.00
C ALA A 3 -18.45 72.37 -46.58
N PRO A 4 -17.71 71.26 -46.47
CA PRO A 4 -18.19 69.94 -46.85
C PRO A 4 -19.47 69.55 -46.09
N ASN A 5 -20.25 68.63 -46.66
CA ASN A 5 -21.32 67.96 -45.92
C ASN A 5 -20.73 67.13 -44.76
N ALA A 6 -21.54 66.90 -43.72
CA ALA A 6 -21.16 66.02 -42.63
C ALA A 6 -20.84 64.61 -43.18
N PRO A 7 -19.67 64.04 -42.86
CA PRO A 7 -19.33 62.67 -43.26
C PRO A 7 -20.31 61.66 -42.68
N ALA A 8 -20.55 60.59 -43.42
CA ALA A 8 -21.29 59.41 -42.96
C ALA A 8 -20.35 58.21 -42.90
N GLY A 9 -20.57 57.30 -41.95
CA GLY A 9 -19.79 56.06 -41.88
C GLY A 9 -20.53 54.93 -41.15
N THR A 10 -20.05 53.71 -41.37
CA THR A 10 -20.55 52.46 -40.79
C THR A 10 -19.38 51.55 -40.43
N PHE A 11 -19.47 50.92 -39.27
CA PHE A 11 -18.51 49.90 -38.84
C PHE A 11 -18.78 48.55 -39.49
N ASN A 12 -17.73 47.75 -39.65
CA ASN A 12 -17.85 46.30 -39.79
C ASN A 12 -18.27 45.64 -38.46
N ALA A 13 -18.60 44.34 -38.51
CA ALA A 13 -19.24 43.65 -37.40
C ALA A 13 -18.37 43.56 -36.11
N ASP A 14 -17.05 43.51 -36.26
CA ASP A 14 -16.06 43.41 -35.17
C ASP A 14 -15.53 44.79 -34.70
N GLY A 15 -16.00 45.89 -35.30
CA GLY A 15 -15.62 47.25 -34.90
C GLY A 15 -14.19 47.65 -35.26
N SER A 16 -13.48 46.88 -36.09
CA SER A 16 -12.09 47.15 -36.47
C SER A 16 -11.95 48.15 -37.62
N VAL A 17 -12.96 48.30 -38.48
CA VAL A 17 -12.92 49.17 -39.67
C VAL A 17 -14.15 50.06 -39.75
N LEU A 18 -13.93 51.37 -39.92
CA LEU A 18 -14.96 52.35 -40.24
C LEU A 18 -14.84 52.75 -41.72
N THR A 19 -15.88 52.46 -42.49
CA THR A 19 -16.00 52.88 -43.90
C THR A 19 -17.06 53.94 -44.05
N GLY A 20 -16.89 54.86 -44.99
CA GLY A 20 -17.84 55.97 -45.13
C GLY A 20 -17.63 56.83 -46.36
N THR A 21 -18.37 57.95 -46.40
CA THR A 21 -18.28 58.95 -47.47
C THR A 21 -18.09 60.36 -46.93
N ALA A 22 -17.22 61.12 -47.60
CA ALA A 22 -16.99 62.55 -47.37
C ALA A 22 -16.73 63.27 -48.72
N GLU A 23 -16.48 64.57 -48.70
CA GLU A 23 -16.12 65.30 -49.93
C GLU A 23 -14.79 64.77 -50.50
N ALA A 24 -14.74 64.51 -51.80
CA ALA A 24 -13.58 63.91 -52.46
C ALA A 24 -12.30 64.73 -52.21
N GLY A 25 -11.23 64.06 -51.77
CA GLY A 25 -9.95 64.70 -51.44
C GLY A 25 -9.94 65.48 -50.12
N SER A 26 -11.02 65.46 -49.32
CA SER A 26 -11.04 66.06 -47.99
C SER A 26 -10.36 65.19 -46.94
N THR A 27 -9.77 65.83 -45.92
CA THR A 27 -9.23 65.15 -44.74
C THR A 27 -10.37 64.82 -43.78
N VAL A 28 -10.61 63.54 -43.55
CA VAL A 28 -11.59 63.04 -42.58
C VAL A 28 -10.92 62.93 -41.23
N THR A 29 -11.47 63.60 -40.22
CA THR A 29 -11.04 63.51 -38.81
C THR A 29 -12.08 62.75 -38.02
N ILE A 30 -11.68 61.67 -37.38
CA ILE A 30 -12.53 60.82 -36.53
C ILE A 30 -12.09 61.05 -35.08
N ARG A 31 -13.01 61.58 -34.26
CA ARG A 31 -12.81 61.78 -32.83
C ARG A 31 -13.37 60.59 -32.06
N LEU A 32 -12.52 59.97 -31.26
CA LEU A 32 -12.85 58.80 -30.45
C LEU A 32 -13.53 59.17 -29.14
N ALA A 33 -14.05 58.17 -28.45
CA ALA A 33 -14.74 58.33 -27.18
C ALA A 33 -13.84 58.86 -26.05
N ASP A 34 -12.55 58.53 -26.08
CA ASP A 34 -11.52 59.06 -25.17
C ASP A 34 -11.11 60.52 -25.49
N GLY A 35 -11.65 61.09 -26.58
CA GLY A 35 -11.38 62.45 -27.04
C GLY A 35 -10.18 62.58 -27.96
N SER A 36 -9.41 61.50 -28.21
CA SER A 36 -8.34 61.47 -29.20
C SER A 36 -8.91 61.56 -30.62
N THR A 37 -8.05 61.90 -31.60
CA THR A 37 -8.46 62.03 -33.00
C THR A 37 -7.52 61.29 -33.92
N VAL A 38 -8.09 60.57 -34.87
CA VAL A 38 -7.38 59.91 -35.97
C VAL A 38 -7.84 60.51 -37.30
N THR A 39 -6.99 60.46 -38.33
CA THR A 39 -7.30 61.06 -39.63
C THR A 39 -7.12 60.07 -40.78
N THR A 40 -7.93 60.23 -41.81
CA THR A 40 -7.80 59.55 -43.12
C THR A 40 -8.17 60.54 -44.22
N THR A 41 -8.09 60.13 -45.48
CA THR A 41 -8.45 60.99 -46.62
C THR A 41 -9.53 60.31 -47.44
N ALA A 42 -10.53 61.07 -47.87
CA ALA A 42 -11.52 60.58 -48.82
C ALA A 42 -10.90 60.53 -50.23
N ASP A 43 -11.11 59.43 -50.93
CA ASP A 43 -10.60 59.23 -52.29
C ASP A 43 -11.27 60.18 -53.31
N SER A 44 -10.90 60.05 -54.59
CA SER A 44 -11.47 60.88 -55.66
C SER A 44 -12.97 60.67 -55.89
N ASN A 45 -13.55 59.59 -55.35
CA ASN A 45 -14.98 59.29 -55.40
C ASN A 45 -15.70 59.68 -54.10
N GLY A 46 -14.98 60.20 -53.10
CA GLY A 46 -15.51 60.57 -51.80
C GLY A 46 -15.62 59.41 -50.81
N ALA A 47 -15.11 58.22 -51.10
CA ALA A 47 -15.10 57.11 -50.17
C ALA A 47 -13.89 57.20 -49.23
N TYR A 48 -14.05 56.84 -47.96
CA TYR A 48 -12.94 56.71 -47.02
C TYR A 48 -13.06 55.41 -46.22
N SER A 49 -11.90 54.94 -45.74
CA SER A 49 -11.79 53.83 -44.79
C SER A 49 -10.76 54.18 -43.73
N TYR A 50 -11.01 53.73 -42.50
CA TYR A 50 -10.04 53.79 -41.40
C TYR A 50 -10.09 52.49 -40.61
N THR A 51 -8.93 51.85 -40.47
CA THR A 51 -8.74 50.66 -39.62
C THR A 51 -8.18 51.11 -38.27
N PHE A 52 -8.86 50.74 -37.18
CA PHE A 52 -8.42 51.07 -35.83
C PHE A 52 -7.42 50.04 -35.31
N LEU A 53 -6.38 50.52 -34.63
CA LEU A 53 -5.46 49.65 -33.91
C LEU A 53 -6.15 48.97 -32.72
N ASN A 54 -6.90 49.73 -31.92
CA ASN A 54 -7.79 49.20 -30.90
C ASN A 54 -9.21 49.16 -31.45
N LYS A 55 -9.81 47.97 -31.52
CA LYS A 55 -11.17 47.80 -32.04
C LYS A 55 -12.16 48.63 -31.23
N GLN A 56 -13.17 49.17 -31.92
CA GLN A 56 -14.21 49.97 -31.29
C GLN A 56 -15.42 49.08 -31.03
N THR A 57 -15.54 48.51 -29.82
CA THR A 57 -16.50 47.42 -29.52
C THR A 57 -17.33 47.59 -28.25
N GLU A 58 -17.38 48.79 -27.68
CA GLU A 58 -18.11 49.08 -26.44
C GLU A 58 -19.43 49.83 -26.69
N GLY A 59 -19.92 49.88 -27.94
CA GLY A 59 -21.12 50.67 -28.26
C GLY A 59 -20.90 52.19 -28.17
N GLN A 60 -19.65 52.64 -28.22
CA GLN A 60 -19.30 54.06 -28.14
C GLN A 60 -19.69 54.82 -29.41
N THR A 61 -19.96 56.12 -29.26
CA THR A 61 -20.26 57.01 -30.39
C THR A 61 -19.00 57.80 -30.79
N LEU A 62 -18.60 57.71 -32.05
CA LEU A 62 -17.52 58.53 -32.63
C LEU A 62 -18.09 59.72 -33.39
N GLN A 63 -17.33 60.82 -33.45
CA GLN A 63 -17.67 62.00 -34.26
C GLN A 63 -16.74 62.12 -35.46
N ILE A 64 -17.29 62.42 -36.63
CA ILE A 64 -16.52 62.46 -37.89
C ILE A 64 -16.69 63.83 -38.54
N THR A 65 -15.61 64.52 -38.86
CA THR A 65 -15.62 65.78 -39.63
C THR A 65 -14.77 65.65 -40.88
N ALA A 66 -15.08 66.43 -41.92
CA ALA A 66 -14.26 66.54 -43.12
C ALA A 66 -13.76 67.97 -43.29
N THR A 67 -12.49 68.13 -43.62
CA THR A 67 -11.88 69.43 -43.94
C THR A 67 -11.44 69.43 -45.39
N ASP A 68 -11.98 70.33 -46.21
CA ASP A 68 -11.61 70.46 -47.63
C ASP A 68 -10.19 71.00 -47.82
N ALA A 69 -9.71 70.98 -49.07
CA ALA A 69 -8.39 71.53 -49.43
C ALA A 69 -8.27 73.05 -49.20
N ALA A 70 -9.40 73.75 -49.01
CA ALA A 70 -9.44 75.18 -48.70
C ALA A 70 -9.48 75.48 -47.19
N GLY A 71 -9.49 74.44 -46.34
CA GLY A 71 -9.49 74.54 -44.88
C GLY A 71 -10.87 74.71 -44.24
N ASN A 72 -11.98 74.50 -44.97
CA ASN A 72 -13.33 74.56 -44.39
C ASN A 72 -13.70 73.21 -43.79
N THR A 73 -14.15 73.19 -42.52
CA THR A 73 -14.56 71.97 -41.80
C THR A 73 -16.09 71.80 -41.80
N SER A 74 -16.57 70.58 -42.04
CA SER A 74 -17.98 70.20 -42.00
C SER A 74 -18.62 70.31 -40.60
N GLN A 75 -19.95 70.21 -40.54
CA GLN A 75 -20.62 69.78 -39.30
C GLN A 75 -20.20 68.32 -38.96
N PRO A 76 -20.18 67.92 -37.69
CA PRO A 76 -19.84 66.55 -37.31
C PRO A 76 -20.94 65.55 -37.67
N GLY A 77 -20.55 64.48 -38.34
CA GLY A 77 -21.32 63.24 -38.43
C GLY A 77 -21.12 62.37 -37.19
N SER A 78 -22.01 61.41 -36.98
CA SER A 78 -21.99 60.50 -35.83
C SER A 78 -22.12 59.06 -36.30
N VAL A 79 -21.31 58.17 -35.73
CA VAL A 79 -21.38 56.72 -35.96
C VAL A 79 -21.30 55.99 -34.62
N LEU A 80 -22.11 54.93 -34.49
CA LEU A 80 -22.14 54.07 -33.32
C LEU A 80 -21.31 52.80 -33.59
N ALA A 81 -20.38 52.49 -32.70
CA ALA A 81 -19.62 51.26 -32.71
C ALA A 81 -20.50 50.04 -32.35
N PRO A 82 -20.17 48.82 -32.80
CA PRO A 82 -20.81 47.60 -32.31
C PRO A 82 -20.50 47.34 -30.83
N VAL A 83 -21.25 46.41 -30.21
CA VAL A 83 -20.94 45.85 -28.88
C VAL A 83 -20.49 44.41 -29.09
N VAL A 84 -19.23 44.11 -28.78
CA VAL A 84 -18.63 42.78 -28.92
C VAL A 84 -17.92 42.41 -27.60
N PRO A 85 -18.17 41.22 -27.01
CA PRO A 85 -17.55 40.82 -25.74
C PRO A 85 -16.02 40.75 -25.79
N LEU A 86 -15.34 41.08 -24.70
CA LEU A 86 -13.89 40.89 -24.56
C LEU A 86 -13.52 39.43 -24.87
N SER A 87 -12.57 39.23 -25.78
CA SER A 87 -12.03 37.90 -26.11
C SER A 87 -10.54 38.00 -26.37
N ALA A 88 -9.80 37.01 -25.86
CA ALA A 88 -8.42 36.75 -26.20
C ALA A 88 -8.36 35.59 -27.21
N SER A 89 -7.37 35.60 -28.07
CA SER A 89 -7.12 34.63 -29.15
C SER A 89 -5.71 34.09 -28.98
N ASN A 90 -5.44 32.84 -29.38
CA ASN A 90 -4.08 32.33 -29.24
C ASN A 90 -3.14 33.07 -30.19
N ASN A 91 -1.91 33.28 -29.74
CA ASN A 91 -0.86 33.93 -30.49
C ASN A 91 0.26 32.93 -30.72
N VAL A 92 0.52 32.61 -31.98
CA VAL A 92 1.55 31.67 -32.36
C VAL A 92 2.69 32.40 -33.03
N GLU A 93 3.87 32.32 -32.43
CA GLU A 93 5.06 33.01 -32.92
C GLU A 93 6.23 32.05 -33.11
N GLU A 94 7.14 32.42 -34.00
CA GLU A 94 8.30 31.61 -34.36
C GLU A 94 9.57 32.34 -33.99
N LEU A 95 10.44 31.66 -33.23
CA LEU A 95 11.84 32.05 -33.13
C LEU A 95 12.59 31.31 -34.24
N ASP A 96 12.97 32.02 -35.29
CA ASP A 96 13.68 31.45 -36.47
C ASP A 96 15.11 31.05 -36.07
N LEU A 97 15.19 29.85 -35.50
CA LEU A 97 16.42 29.25 -35.02
C LEU A 97 16.93 28.23 -36.04
N SER A 98 18.24 28.29 -36.27
CA SER A 98 19.02 27.29 -36.98
C SER A 98 20.03 26.67 -36.02
N THR A 99 20.71 25.61 -36.44
CA THR A 99 21.75 24.98 -35.62
C THR A 99 23.03 24.78 -36.43
N THR A 100 24.17 24.89 -35.74
CA THR A 100 25.46 24.44 -36.27
C THR A 100 25.65 22.94 -36.19
N ALA A 101 24.69 22.20 -35.61
CA ALA A 101 24.69 20.74 -35.60
C ALA A 101 24.76 20.23 -37.04
N THR A 102 25.79 19.45 -37.33
CA THR A 102 25.93 18.79 -38.62
C THR A 102 25.46 17.36 -38.49
N VAL A 103 24.67 16.89 -39.46
CA VAL A 103 24.33 15.48 -39.59
C VAL A 103 25.33 14.82 -40.53
N THR A 104 26.10 13.88 -40.01
CA THR A 104 27.03 13.05 -40.78
C THR A 104 26.50 11.63 -40.88
N ASN A 105 26.35 11.15 -42.11
CA ASN A 105 26.06 9.74 -42.38
C ASN A 105 27.36 9.02 -42.68
N SER A 106 27.75 8.10 -41.81
CA SER A 106 28.91 7.24 -41.96
C SER A 106 28.43 5.80 -42.10
N GLN A 107 29.13 5.01 -42.90
CA GLN A 107 28.86 3.58 -42.99
C GLN A 107 30.13 2.83 -42.65
N TYR A 108 30.01 1.92 -41.70
CA TYR A 108 31.08 1.07 -41.22
C TYR A 108 30.68 -0.37 -41.46
N SER A 109 31.64 -1.19 -41.86
CA SER A 109 31.39 -2.61 -42.10
C SER A 109 32.58 -3.42 -41.63
N ASP A 110 32.32 -4.58 -41.05
CA ASP A 110 33.34 -5.55 -40.72
C ASP A 110 32.87 -6.99 -41.01
N TYR A 111 33.81 -7.91 -41.17
CA TYR A 111 33.54 -9.31 -41.47
C TYR A 111 34.47 -10.21 -40.67
N GLY A 112 33.90 -11.22 -40.02
CA GLY A 112 34.66 -12.11 -39.15
C GLY A 112 33.87 -13.32 -38.69
N PHE A 113 34.47 -14.10 -37.80
CA PHE A 113 33.82 -15.24 -37.17
C PHE A 113 32.62 -14.77 -36.34
N LEU A 114 31.52 -15.53 -36.45
CA LEU A 114 30.33 -15.32 -35.63
C LEU A 114 30.62 -15.77 -34.20
N LEU A 115 30.44 -14.85 -33.25
CA LEU A 115 30.59 -15.14 -31.83
C LEU A 115 29.46 -16.09 -31.39
N VAL A 116 29.74 -17.05 -30.51
CA VAL A 116 28.76 -18.04 -30.06
C VAL A 116 28.77 -18.11 -28.54
N GLY A 117 27.61 -17.94 -27.90
CA GLY A 117 27.47 -17.79 -26.44
C GLY A 117 27.23 -16.33 -26.01
N ALA A 118 26.64 -16.15 -24.82
CA ALA A 118 26.14 -14.88 -24.30
C ALA A 118 27.24 -13.82 -24.17
N VAL A 119 27.00 -12.62 -24.72
CA VAL A 119 27.97 -11.50 -24.69
C VAL A 119 27.84 -10.77 -23.36
N GLY A 120 28.33 -11.40 -22.29
CA GLY A 120 28.63 -10.73 -21.03
C GLY A 120 29.97 -9.98 -21.07
N ASN A 121 30.30 -9.28 -19.97
CA ASN A 121 31.42 -8.33 -19.85
C ASN A 121 32.85 -8.92 -19.91
N VAL A 122 33.07 -10.05 -20.61
CA VAL A 122 34.38 -10.69 -20.74
C VAL A 122 34.87 -10.66 -22.16
N LEU A 123 35.51 -9.54 -22.43
CA LEU A 123 36.44 -9.40 -23.54
C LEU A 123 37.87 -9.55 -23.04
N THR A 124 38.34 -10.79 -22.94
CA THR A 124 39.80 -11.05 -22.99
C THR A 124 40.18 -12.09 -24.05
N LEU A 125 39.23 -12.55 -24.88
CA LEU A 125 39.50 -13.48 -25.97
C LEU A 125 38.81 -13.08 -27.30
N LEU A 126 38.75 -11.79 -27.62
CA LEU A 126 38.56 -11.40 -29.02
C LEU A 126 39.94 -11.39 -29.69
N GLY A 127 40.18 -12.38 -30.55
CA GLY A 127 41.16 -12.19 -31.61
C GLY A 127 40.61 -11.17 -32.62
N ASN A 128 41.50 -10.56 -33.41
CA ASN A 128 41.16 -9.61 -34.49
C ASN A 128 40.27 -10.18 -35.60
N ASP A 129 39.75 -11.41 -35.46
CA ASP A 129 39.02 -12.14 -36.49
C ASP A 129 37.50 -12.19 -36.23
N THR A 130 36.96 -11.49 -35.22
CA THR A 130 35.50 -11.37 -34.94
C THR A 130 34.94 -10.15 -35.66
N ALA A 131 33.75 -10.25 -36.27
CA ALA A 131 33.12 -9.10 -36.90
C ALA A 131 32.68 -8.08 -35.83
N GLN A 132 33.30 -6.90 -35.83
CA GLN A 132 32.99 -5.81 -34.91
C GLN A 132 33.04 -4.49 -35.66
N VAL A 133 32.07 -3.62 -35.39
CA VAL A 133 32.09 -2.25 -35.92
C VAL A 133 32.18 -1.27 -34.77
N GLU A 134 33.21 -0.42 -34.75
CA GLU A 134 33.34 0.68 -33.79
C GLU A 134 33.07 2.03 -34.45
N PHE A 135 32.40 2.94 -33.74
CA PHE A 135 32.18 4.31 -34.17
C PHE A 135 32.15 5.24 -32.96
N ASN A 136 32.30 6.54 -33.18
CA ASN A 136 32.24 7.55 -32.11
C ASN A 136 31.07 8.49 -32.39
N VAL A 137 30.36 8.87 -31.33
CA VAL A 137 29.45 10.01 -31.30
C VAL A 137 30.20 11.15 -30.60
N GLY A 138 30.39 12.25 -31.31
CA GLY A 138 31.11 13.44 -30.82
C GLY A 138 30.47 14.03 -29.57
N SER A 139 31.28 14.66 -28.72
CA SER A 139 30.83 15.21 -27.45
C SER A 139 29.63 16.14 -27.60
N GLY A 140 28.56 15.89 -26.82
CA GLY A 140 27.29 16.59 -26.86
C GLY A 140 26.39 16.33 -28.09
N GLY A 141 26.78 15.40 -28.98
CA GLY A 141 25.97 14.96 -30.12
C GLY A 141 25.12 13.73 -29.80
N SER A 142 24.29 13.32 -30.77
CA SER A 142 23.51 12.08 -30.73
C SER A 142 23.67 11.30 -32.03
N ALA A 143 23.42 9.99 -32.02
CA ALA A 143 23.42 9.19 -33.25
C ALA A 143 22.27 8.19 -33.34
N ASP A 144 21.75 8.03 -34.56
CA ASP A 144 20.89 6.92 -34.94
C ASP A 144 21.71 5.91 -35.72
N ILE A 145 21.51 4.62 -35.48
CA ILE A 145 22.20 3.54 -36.20
C ILE A 145 21.22 2.54 -36.80
N VAL A 146 21.56 2.06 -37.99
CA VAL A 146 20.94 0.92 -38.64
C VAL A 146 22.00 -0.16 -38.77
N VAL A 147 21.81 -1.27 -38.07
CA VAL A 147 22.69 -2.43 -38.09
C VAL A 147 22.07 -3.49 -38.99
N ASN A 148 22.87 -4.05 -39.89
CA ASN A 148 22.52 -5.22 -40.68
C ASN A 148 23.59 -6.29 -40.47
N ALA A 149 23.21 -7.41 -39.88
CA ALA A 149 24.08 -8.56 -39.70
C ALA A 149 23.63 -9.71 -40.60
N ASN A 150 24.50 -10.18 -41.49
CA ASN A 150 24.22 -11.35 -42.34
C ASN A 150 25.18 -12.49 -41.99
N ALA A 151 24.62 -13.65 -41.65
CA ALA A 151 25.40 -14.86 -41.38
C ALA A 151 25.56 -15.69 -42.66
N THR A 152 26.77 -16.17 -42.95
CA THR A 152 27.06 -17.09 -44.06
C THR A 152 27.78 -18.34 -43.55
N GLY A 153 27.28 -19.53 -43.91
CA GLY A 153 27.81 -20.82 -43.41
C GLY A 153 26.88 -22.02 -43.63
N ALA A 154 27.34 -23.24 -43.34
CA ALA A 154 26.68 -24.51 -43.68
C ALA A 154 25.48 -24.90 -42.78
N VAL A 155 25.01 -24.01 -41.91
CA VAL A 155 23.90 -24.28 -40.98
C VAL A 155 22.73 -23.36 -41.35
N LEU A 156 21.65 -23.93 -41.92
CA LEU A 156 20.47 -23.18 -42.38
C LEU A 156 19.53 -22.69 -41.25
N SER A 157 19.91 -22.86 -39.97
CA SER A 157 19.12 -22.51 -38.78
C SER A 157 19.75 -21.39 -37.92
N LEU A 158 20.55 -20.52 -38.53
CA LEU A 158 21.27 -19.46 -37.81
C LEU A 158 20.40 -18.22 -37.55
N LEU A 159 19.39 -17.95 -38.39
CA LEU A 159 18.59 -16.72 -38.33
C LEU A 159 17.71 -16.61 -37.08
N ASN A 160 17.22 -17.73 -36.54
CA ASN A 160 16.40 -17.76 -35.33
C ASN A 160 17.23 -17.71 -34.03
N THR A 161 18.53 -17.51 -34.12
CA THR A 161 19.47 -17.51 -32.98
C THR A 161 20.57 -16.46 -33.12
N LEU A 162 20.56 -15.64 -34.19
CA LEU A 162 21.54 -14.58 -34.46
C LEU A 162 21.05 -13.28 -33.81
N GLU A 163 21.82 -12.80 -32.84
CA GLU A 163 21.53 -11.63 -32.01
C GLU A 163 22.59 -10.52 -32.20
N LEU A 164 22.23 -9.31 -31.82
CA LEU A 164 23.07 -8.11 -31.91
C LEU A 164 23.24 -7.47 -30.53
N VAL A 165 24.46 -7.03 -30.25
CA VAL A 165 24.81 -6.26 -29.06
C VAL A 165 25.45 -4.94 -29.46
N VAL A 166 24.96 -3.86 -28.86
CA VAL A 166 25.52 -2.51 -28.98
C VAL A 166 26.05 -2.09 -27.63
N GLN A 167 27.31 -1.66 -27.58
CA GLN A 167 27.97 -1.26 -26.35
C GLN A 167 28.55 0.15 -26.45
N ARG A 168 28.58 0.88 -25.34
CA ARG A 168 29.22 2.19 -25.18
C ARG A 168 30.46 2.05 -24.30
N PHE A 169 31.53 2.76 -24.62
CA PHE A 169 32.75 2.76 -23.84
C PHE A 169 32.59 3.72 -22.65
N ASP A 170 32.60 3.17 -21.45
CA ASP A 170 32.70 3.91 -20.21
C ASP A 170 34.18 4.30 -19.97
N THR A 171 34.47 5.59 -20.16
CA THR A 171 35.82 6.13 -19.99
C THR A 171 36.25 6.23 -18.52
N VAL A 172 35.32 6.24 -17.57
CA VAL A 172 35.63 6.27 -16.13
C VAL A 172 36.13 4.90 -15.68
N ASN A 173 35.44 3.84 -16.12
CA ASN A 173 35.76 2.47 -15.76
C ASN A 173 36.68 1.77 -16.78
N ASN A 174 36.95 2.41 -17.93
CA ASN A 174 37.73 1.88 -19.05
C ASN A 174 37.20 0.52 -19.55
N THR A 175 35.88 0.41 -19.62
CA THR A 175 35.12 -0.80 -19.98
C THR A 175 34.06 -0.50 -21.03
N TRP A 176 33.59 -1.53 -21.73
CA TRP A 176 32.42 -1.42 -22.60
C TRP A 176 31.16 -1.80 -21.81
N THR A 177 30.13 -0.98 -21.82
CA THR A 177 28.82 -1.22 -21.19
C THR A 177 27.78 -1.51 -22.26
N THR A 178 26.95 -2.53 -22.05
CA THR A 178 25.90 -2.89 -23.01
C THR A 178 24.76 -1.86 -22.96
N VAL A 179 24.39 -1.36 -24.14
CA VAL A 179 23.28 -0.41 -24.35
C VAL A 179 22.06 -1.16 -24.86
N VAL A 180 22.25 -2.11 -25.78
CA VAL A 180 21.21 -2.98 -26.33
C VAL A 180 21.75 -4.38 -26.52
N ASP A 181 20.95 -5.39 -26.19
CA ASP A 181 21.19 -6.80 -26.48
C ASP A 181 19.88 -7.44 -26.95
N THR A 182 19.77 -7.76 -28.24
CA THR A 182 18.53 -8.29 -28.82
C THR A 182 18.19 -9.70 -28.35
N GLY A 183 19.14 -10.38 -27.67
CA GLY A 183 18.87 -11.64 -26.98
C GLY A 183 18.03 -11.50 -25.70
N GLN A 184 17.81 -10.28 -25.20
CA GLN A 184 16.95 -10.02 -24.04
C GLN A 184 15.48 -9.79 -24.47
N PRO A 185 14.48 -10.31 -23.73
CA PRO A 185 13.06 -10.21 -24.12
C PRO A 185 12.59 -8.77 -24.38
N GLN A 186 13.08 -7.81 -23.59
CA GLN A 186 12.74 -6.38 -23.70
C GLN A 186 13.23 -5.72 -25.00
N PHE A 187 14.18 -6.34 -25.71
CA PHE A 187 14.76 -5.83 -26.95
C PHE A 187 14.52 -6.76 -28.15
N ALA A 188 13.84 -7.89 -27.94
CA ALA A 188 13.59 -8.90 -28.98
C ALA A 188 12.74 -8.35 -30.13
N ASP A 189 11.80 -7.45 -29.84
CA ASP A 189 10.92 -6.84 -30.85
C ASP A 189 11.63 -5.76 -31.70
N LEU A 190 12.84 -5.34 -31.31
CA LEU A 190 13.66 -4.42 -32.09
C LEU A 190 14.35 -5.09 -33.29
N LEU A 191 14.30 -6.43 -33.36
CA LEU A 191 14.96 -7.22 -34.38
C LEU A 191 14.00 -7.53 -35.54
N THR A 192 14.36 -7.13 -36.75
CA THR A 192 13.62 -7.50 -37.96
C THR A 192 14.33 -8.64 -38.69
N LEU A 193 13.59 -9.73 -38.96
CA LEU A 193 14.13 -10.92 -39.63
C LEU A 193 14.08 -10.77 -41.15
N GLY A 194 15.25 -10.73 -41.79
CA GLY A 194 15.41 -10.72 -43.25
C GLY A 194 15.70 -12.11 -43.81
N ALA A 195 15.67 -12.26 -45.14
CA ALA A 195 15.90 -13.53 -45.83
C ALA A 195 17.31 -14.13 -45.62
N THR A 196 18.30 -13.31 -45.23
CA THR A 196 19.71 -13.70 -45.09
C THR A 196 20.40 -13.14 -43.83
N GLY A 197 19.67 -12.43 -42.96
CA GLY A 197 20.26 -11.74 -41.81
C GLY A 197 19.22 -11.09 -40.89
N VAL A 198 19.71 -10.40 -39.86
CA VAL A 198 18.90 -9.64 -38.90
C VAL A 198 19.26 -8.15 -38.97
N SER A 199 18.26 -7.29 -38.75
CA SER A 199 18.47 -5.85 -38.70
C SER A 199 17.94 -5.24 -37.40
N LEU A 200 18.67 -4.26 -36.88
CA LEU A 200 18.38 -3.51 -35.66
C LEU A 200 18.46 -2.02 -35.98
N ASN A 201 17.41 -1.27 -35.60
CA ASN A 201 17.40 0.19 -35.66
C ASN A 201 17.45 0.73 -34.24
N LEU A 202 18.40 1.61 -33.94
CA LEU A 202 18.49 2.30 -32.67
C LEU A 202 18.63 3.79 -32.90
N THR A 203 17.92 4.59 -32.13
CA THR A 203 17.92 6.06 -32.23
C THR A 203 18.40 6.70 -30.94
N GLY A 204 18.96 7.90 -31.01
CA GLY A 204 19.25 8.71 -29.82
C GLY A 204 20.44 8.23 -28.96
N LEU A 205 21.43 7.54 -29.54
CA LEU A 205 22.66 7.21 -28.82
C LEU A 205 23.39 8.49 -28.40
N ALA A 206 23.61 8.70 -27.11
CA ALA A 206 24.32 9.86 -26.57
C ALA A 206 25.80 9.88 -27.00
N ASP A 207 26.51 10.98 -26.73
CA ASP A 207 27.93 11.11 -27.04
C ASP A 207 28.80 9.99 -26.43
N GLY A 208 29.86 9.57 -27.10
CA GLY A 208 30.73 8.50 -26.61
C GLY A 208 31.20 7.56 -27.70
N GLN A 209 32.09 6.65 -27.33
CA GLN A 209 32.60 5.63 -28.23
C GLN A 209 31.70 4.40 -28.16
N TYR A 210 31.27 3.88 -29.31
CA TYR A 210 30.36 2.74 -29.43
C TYR A 210 30.99 1.61 -30.23
N ARG A 211 30.50 0.40 -29.99
CA ARG A 211 30.73 -0.73 -30.87
C ARG A 211 29.51 -1.62 -30.99
N VAL A 212 29.43 -2.30 -32.12
CA VAL A 212 28.38 -3.26 -32.44
C VAL A 212 29.03 -4.61 -32.70
N LEU A 213 28.45 -5.67 -32.13
CA LEU A 213 28.83 -7.06 -32.34
C LEU A 213 27.60 -7.88 -32.71
N SER A 214 27.79 -8.94 -33.49
CA SER A 214 26.77 -9.97 -33.72
C SER A 214 27.21 -11.29 -33.10
N TYR A 215 26.29 -12.00 -32.46
CA TYR A 215 26.55 -13.28 -31.81
C TYR A 215 25.41 -14.26 -32.03
N ASN A 216 25.62 -15.53 -31.68
CA ASN A 216 24.61 -16.58 -31.76
C ASN A 216 24.40 -17.25 -30.41
N THR A 217 23.15 -17.51 -30.05
CA THR A 217 22.78 -18.17 -28.79
C THR A 217 22.98 -19.69 -28.83
N ASN A 218 23.18 -20.30 -30.01
CA ASN A 218 23.30 -21.74 -30.17
C ASN A 218 24.74 -22.17 -30.49
N LEU A 219 25.27 -23.08 -29.65
CA LEU A 219 26.63 -23.65 -29.77
C LEU A 219 26.88 -24.39 -31.10
N LEU A 220 25.83 -24.77 -31.85
CA LEU A 220 25.96 -25.44 -33.15
C LEU A 220 26.44 -24.51 -34.29
N ALA A 221 26.57 -23.21 -34.04
CA ALA A 221 27.05 -22.22 -35.01
C ALA A 221 28.59 -22.12 -35.15
N THR A 222 29.36 -22.92 -34.39
CA THR A 222 30.83 -22.86 -34.37
C THR A 222 31.44 -23.01 -35.77
N GLY A 223 32.12 -21.96 -36.26
CA GLY A 223 32.76 -21.91 -37.58
C GLY A 223 31.98 -21.14 -38.66
N SER A 224 30.87 -20.49 -38.29
CA SER A 224 30.13 -19.58 -39.18
C SER A 224 30.79 -18.20 -39.23
N TYR A 225 30.61 -17.47 -40.34
CA TYR A 225 31.04 -16.09 -40.47
C TYR A 225 29.83 -15.15 -40.50
N THR A 226 30.04 -13.93 -40.03
CA THR A 226 29.03 -12.87 -40.04
C THR A 226 29.63 -11.62 -40.67
N SER A 227 28.87 -10.96 -41.54
CA SER A 227 29.14 -9.60 -41.98
C SER A 227 28.28 -8.65 -41.17
N LEU A 228 28.88 -7.59 -40.65
CA LEU A 228 28.18 -6.55 -39.91
C LEU A 228 28.32 -5.23 -40.67
N ASP A 229 27.20 -4.67 -41.12
CA ASP A 229 27.10 -3.36 -41.77
C ASP A 229 26.34 -2.41 -40.84
N VAL A 230 26.99 -1.35 -40.35
CA VAL A 230 26.38 -0.33 -39.49
C VAL A 230 26.38 1.01 -40.23
N ALA A 231 25.20 1.50 -40.58
CA ALA A 231 25.02 2.88 -40.97
C ALA A 231 24.80 3.72 -39.72
N VAL A 232 25.61 4.75 -39.52
CA VAL A 232 25.55 5.69 -38.40
C VAL A 232 25.17 7.06 -38.94
N LYS A 233 24.05 7.58 -38.48
CA LYS A 233 23.61 8.96 -38.71
C LYS A 233 23.86 9.73 -37.42
N GLU A 234 25.02 10.38 -37.34
CA GLU A 234 25.44 11.18 -36.20
C GLU A 234 25.01 12.63 -36.40
N THR A 235 24.47 13.26 -35.36
CA THR A 235 24.18 14.69 -35.26
C THR A 235 25.12 15.29 -34.21
N SER A 236 26.04 16.16 -34.62
CA SER A 236 27.01 16.77 -33.70
C SER A 236 26.34 17.69 -32.68
N ALA A 237 27.01 17.95 -31.54
CA ALA A 237 26.63 19.07 -30.67
C ALA A 237 26.56 20.35 -31.50
N GLY A 238 25.36 20.90 -31.61
CA GLY A 238 25.13 22.22 -32.18
C GLY A 238 24.79 23.21 -31.09
N THR A 239 25.15 24.46 -31.32
CA THR A 239 24.51 25.57 -30.63
C THR A 239 23.44 26.14 -31.54
N VAL A 240 22.38 26.63 -30.94
CA VAL A 240 21.40 27.45 -31.65
C VAL A 240 22.09 28.66 -32.28
N THR A 241 21.77 28.94 -33.53
CA THR A 241 22.17 30.13 -34.29
C THR A 241 20.94 30.82 -34.83
N GLY A 242 20.88 32.15 -34.73
CA GLY A 242 19.69 32.93 -35.05
C GLY A 242 19.45 33.99 -33.98
N ASP A 243 18.35 34.73 -34.10
CA ASP A 243 17.94 35.66 -33.06
C ASP A 243 17.32 34.86 -31.91
N THR A 244 17.92 34.94 -30.71
CA THR A 244 17.45 34.24 -29.50
C THR A 244 16.44 35.06 -28.70
N SER A 245 15.93 36.14 -29.28
CA SER A 245 15.00 37.07 -28.66
C SER A 245 13.90 37.42 -29.65
N LEU A 246 12.65 37.43 -29.19
CA LEU A 246 11.48 37.82 -29.95
C LEU A 246 10.72 38.90 -29.18
N ASP A 247 10.39 39.99 -29.88
CA ASP A 247 9.50 41.03 -29.38
C ASP A 247 8.13 40.90 -30.03
N GLY A 248 7.06 41.03 -29.25
CA GLY A 248 5.68 40.93 -29.74
C GLY A 248 4.68 41.69 -28.88
N ASN A 249 3.39 41.55 -29.17
CA ASN A 249 2.32 42.09 -28.32
C ASN A 249 1.10 41.18 -28.32
N VAL A 250 0.74 40.62 -27.16
CA VAL A 250 -0.34 39.64 -27.07
C VAL A 250 -1.77 40.20 -27.22
N ILE A 251 -1.92 41.53 -27.25
CA ILE A 251 -3.22 42.22 -27.34
C ILE A 251 -3.44 42.80 -28.74
N LEU A 252 -2.39 43.32 -29.37
CA LEU A 252 -2.46 44.09 -30.61
C LEU A 252 -2.07 43.30 -31.86
N ASP A 253 -1.65 42.04 -31.70
CA ASP A 253 -1.26 41.21 -32.83
C ASP A 253 -2.46 40.72 -33.65
N THR A 254 -2.13 40.04 -34.75
CA THR A 254 -3.10 39.48 -35.68
C THR A 254 -2.59 38.09 -36.07
N ASP A 255 -3.16 37.05 -35.47
CA ASP A 255 -2.80 35.67 -35.75
C ASP A 255 -3.36 35.21 -37.12
N PRO A 256 -2.60 34.46 -37.94
CA PRO A 256 -3.05 33.97 -39.25
C PRO A 256 -4.25 32.99 -39.21
N THR A 257 -4.48 32.34 -38.06
CA THR A 257 -5.44 31.24 -37.85
C THR A 257 -6.53 31.57 -36.82
N ALA A 258 -6.17 32.17 -35.68
CA ALA A 258 -7.08 32.49 -34.56
C ALA A 258 -7.71 33.90 -34.67
N GLY A 259 -7.17 34.78 -35.52
CA GLY A 259 -7.62 36.16 -35.68
C GLY A 259 -6.94 37.12 -34.70
N SER A 260 -7.55 38.29 -34.47
CA SER A 260 -7.03 39.31 -33.55
C SER A 260 -7.96 39.42 -32.34
N ASP A 261 -7.39 39.67 -31.16
CA ASP A 261 -8.12 39.90 -29.92
C ASP A 261 -9.24 40.93 -30.07
N ASN A 262 -10.35 40.70 -29.37
CA ASN A 262 -11.35 41.74 -29.20
C ASN A 262 -11.09 42.52 -27.92
N ALA A 263 -10.05 43.34 -27.95
CA ALA A 263 -9.61 44.17 -26.85
C ALA A 263 -9.87 45.67 -27.12
N PRO A 264 -10.81 46.31 -26.39
CA PRO A 264 -10.96 47.76 -26.42
C PRO A 264 -9.73 48.49 -25.87
N ALA A 265 -9.60 49.77 -26.19
CA ALA A 265 -8.54 50.61 -25.65
C ALA A 265 -8.58 50.65 -24.11
N GLY A 266 -7.44 50.41 -23.46
CA GLY A 266 -7.31 50.34 -22.00
C GLY A 266 -7.33 48.92 -21.42
N THR A 267 -7.53 47.90 -22.26
CA THR A 267 -7.32 46.49 -21.88
C THR A 267 -5.87 46.28 -21.44
N THR A 268 -5.67 45.51 -20.37
CA THR A 268 -4.31 45.18 -19.87
C THR A 268 -4.14 43.71 -19.57
N VAL A 269 -2.92 43.19 -19.67
CA VAL A 269 -2.57 41.86 -19.16
C VAL A 269 -2.56 41.92 -17.62
N SER A 270 -3.29 41.00 -16.99
CA SER A 270 -3.41 40.91 -15.53
C SER A 270 -2.67 39.72 -14.92
N ALA A 271 -2.48 38.64 -15.68
CA ALA A 271 -1.78 37.44 -15.22
C ALA A 271 -1.22 36.64 -16.39
N VAL A 272 -0.18 35.86 -16.13
CA VAL A 272 0.39 34.87 -17.05
C VAL A 272 0.67 33.58 -16.28
N THR A 273 0.26 32.44 -16.81
CA THR A 273 0.55 31.09 -16.28
C THR A 273 1.55 30.41 -17.21
N ASN A 274 2.63 29.85 -16.67
CA ASN A 274 3.60 29.10 -17.47
C ASN A 274 3.15 27.64 -17.70
N ALA A 275 3.88 26.90 -18.53
CA ALA A 275 3.60 25.49 -18.84
C ALA A 275 3.56 24.55 -17.61
N LEU A 276 4.20 24.92 -16.50
CA LEU A 276 4.17 24.18 -15.23
C LEU A 276 2.93 24.50 -14.36
N GLY A 277 1.99 25.29 -14.88
CA GLY A 277 0.77 25.70 -14.15
C GLY A 277 0.99 26.81 -13.12
N VAL A 278 2.16 27.46 -13.08
CA VAL A 278 2.45 28.53 -12.11
C VAL A 278 1.95 29.88 -12.64
N THR A 279 0.94 30.45 -11.98
CA THR A 279 0.38 31.77 -12.32
C THR A 279 1.12 32.92 -11.65
N THR A 280 1.58 33.87 -12.47
CA THR A 280 2.21 35.14 -12.06
C THR A 280 1.28 36.32 -12.37
N SER A 281 0.98 37.16 -11.36
CA SER A 281 0.22 38.39 -11.59
C SER A 281 1.08 39.48 -12.23
N VAL A 282 0.58 40.07 -13.32
CA VAL A 282 1.24 41.19 -14.02
C VAL A 282 0.73 42.50 -13.42
N ASN A 283 1.45 43.02 -12.42
CA ASN A 283 1.08 44.24 -11.68
C ASN A 283 1.83 45.50 -12.16
N ALA A 284 2.95 45.33 -12.83
CA ALA A 284 3.78 46.41 -13.38
C ALA A 284 4.40 45.98 -14.71
N ASP A 285 4.84 46.96 -15.51
CA ASP A 285 5.56 46.70 -16.75
C ASP A 285 6.91 46.02 -16.46
N GLY A 286 7.34 45.14 -17.37
CA GLY A 286 8.56 44.34 -17.24
C GLY A 286 8.45 43.16 -16.25
N THR A 287 7.24 42.61 -16.06
CA THR A 287 7.07 41.40 -15.23
C THR A 287 7.77 40.21 -15.93
N VAL A 288 8.64 39.51 -15.21
CA VAL A 288 9.42 38.38 -15.76
C VAL A 288 8.80 37.06 -15.32
N ILE A 289 8.55 36.16 -16.29
CA ILE A 289 8.05 34.81 -16.10
C ILE A 289 9.11 33.84 -16.63
N GLN A 290 9.42 32.82 -15.83
CA GLN A 290 10.34 31.75 -16.22
C GLN A 290 9.57 30.70 -17.03
N GLY A 291 10.00 30.50 -18.28
CA GLY A 291 9.62 29.37 -19.12
C GLY A 291 10.58 28.19 -18.93
N GLN A 292 10.35 27.10 -19.66
CA GLN A 292 11.16 25.90 -19.66
C GLN A 292 12.48 26.09 -20.42
N TYR A 293 12.45 26.79 -21.54
CA TYR A 293 13.60 27.03 -22.42
C TYR A 293 14.08 28.49 -22.39
N GLY A 294 13.22 29.41 -21.97
CA GLY A 294 13.52 30.84 -21.95
C GLY A 294 12.79 31.65 -20.88
N THR A 295 12.81 32.98 -21.06
CA THR A 295 12.23 33.95 -20.14
C THR A 295 11.31 34.90 -20.89
N LEU A 296 10.06 35.02 -20.44
CA LEU A 296 9.09 35.98 -20.96
C LEU A 296 9.09 37.23 -20.07
N THR A 297 9.37 38.40 -20.66
CA THR A 297 9.21 39.70 -20.00
C THR A 297 8.01 40.41 -20.62
N ILE A 298 6.95 40.65 -19.84
CA ILE A 298 5.68 41.20 -20.36
C ILE A 298 5.28 42.50 -19.65
N ASN A 299 4.71 43.42 -20.44
CA ASN A 299 4.17 44.69 -19.98
C ASN A 299 2.64 44.63 -19.85
N ARG A 300 2.06 45.59 -19.13
CA ARG A 300 0.61 45.65 -18.95
C ARG A 300 -0.15 45.91 -20.24
N ASP A 301 0.45 46.57 -21.22
CA ASP A 301 -0.15 46.86 -22.52
C ASP A 301 -0.06 45.69 -23.52
N GLY A 302 0.36 44.51 -23.05
CA GLY A 302 0.50 43.30 -23.86
C GLY A 302 1.83 43.19 -24.58
N SER A 303 2.64 44.25 -24.67
CA SER A 303 3.97 44.15 -25.28
C SER A 303 4.88 43.24 -24.46
N TYR A 304 5.65 42.40 -25.13
CA TYR A 304 6.53 41.45 -24.47
C TYR A 304 7.85 41.26 -25.24
N THR A 305 8.85 40.77 -24.51
CA THR A 305 10.10 40.25 -25.05
C THR A 305 10.30 38.84 -24.48
N TYR A 306 10.40 37.83 -25.34
CA TYR A 306 10.87 36.50 -24.97
C TYR A 306 12.36 36.39 -25.26
N ASN A 307 13.15 35.90 -24.30
CA ASN A 307 14.56 35.58 -24.49
C ASN A 307 14.79 34.10 -24.23
N LEU A 308 15.27 33.37 -25.24
CA LEU A 308 15.72 32.00 -25.11
C LEU A 308 16.98 31.94 -24.25
N THR A 309 16.97 31.09 -23.22
CA THR A 309 18.10 30.91 -22.31
C THR A 309 18.84 29.58 -22.52
N ASP A 310 18.12 28.53 -22.93
CA ASP A 310 18.73 27.28 -23.37
C ASP A 310 19.11 27.38 -24.86
N THR A 311 20.41 27.37 -25.13
CA THR A 311 20.97 27.54 -26.48
C THR A 311 21.50 26.23 -27.07
N SER A 312 21.14 25.09 -26.47
CA SER A 312 21.47 23.77 -27.01
C SER A 312 20.67 23.49 -28.29
N ALA A 313 21.23 22.78 -29.26
CA ALA A 313 20.48 22.40 -30.47
C ALA A 313 19.22 21.56 -30.19
N ALA A 314 19.08 21.00 -28.98
CA ALA A 314 17.93 20.20 -28.55
C ALA A 314 16.64 21.02 -28.42
N VAL A 315 16.74 22.35 -28.28
CA VAL A 315 15.55 23.23 -28.24
C VAL A 315 14.93 23.45 -29.62
N ILE A 316 15.62 23.14 -30.72
CA ILE A 316 15.05 23.30 -32.06
C ILE A 316 13.99 22.24 -32.31
N GLY A 317 12.81 22.68 -32.76
CA GLY A 317 11.60 21.87 -32.91
C GLY A 317 10.86 21.63 -31.61
N ARG A 318 11.12 22.43 -30.55
CA ARG A 318 10.31 22.46 -29.32
C ARG A 318 9.36 23.65 -29.33
N THR A 319 8.37 23.57 -28.45
CA THR A 319 7.38 24.63 -28.26
C THR A 319 7.45 25.13 -26.81
N GLU A 320 7.29 26.42 -26.60
CA GLU A 320 7.15 27.03 -25.28
C GLU A 320 5.80 27.75 -25.22
N SER A 321 4.97 27.49 -24.18
CA SER A 321 3.62 28.06 -24.08
C SER A 321 3.40 28.82 -22.77
N PHE A 322 2.69 29.95 -22.87
CA PHE A 322 2.26 30.78 -21.75
C PHE A 322 0.78 31.13 -21.89
N THR A 323 -0.05 30.82 -20.90
CA THR A 323 -1.44 31.28 -20.89
C THR A 323 -1.51 32.69 -20.31
N TYR A 324 -1.87 33.69 -21.10
CA TYR A 324 -2.04 35.08 -20.66
C TYR A 324 -3.51 35.40 -20.42
N THR A 325 -3.77 36.32 -19.48
CA THR A 325 -5.12 36.79 -19.15
C THR A 325 -5.20 38.30 -19.36
N ILE A 326 -6.04 38.74 -20.29
CA ILE A 326 -6.37 40.15 -20.50
C ILE A 326 -7.58 40.54 -19.65
N THR A 327 -7.56 41.77 -19.14
CA THR A 327 -8.64 42.32 -18.32
C THR A 327 -9.00 43.73 -18.76
N HIS A 328 -10.30 43.99 -18.90
CA HIS A 328 -10.86 45.30 -19.18
C HIS A 328 -12.14 45.51 -18.39
N ASN A 329 -12.25 46.63 -17.66
CA ASN A 329 -13.41 46.96 -16.82
C ASN A 329 -13.88 45.84 -15.86
N GLY A 330 -12.96 45.00 -15.37
CA GLY A 330 -13.25 43.90 -14.45
C GLY A 330 -13.73 42.60 -15.12
N VAL A 331 -13.79 42.55 -16.44
CA VAL A 331 -14.02 41.32 -17.23
C VAL A 331 -12.67 40.80 -17.73
N SER A 332 -12.48 39.50 -17.71
CA SER A 332 -11.23 38.85 -18.15
C SER A 332 -11.47 37.79 -19.23
N ALA A 333 -10.50 37.62 -20.11
CA ALA A 333 -10.41 36.54 -21.08
C ALA A 333 -8.96 36.03 -21.11
N SER A 334 -8.77 34.75 -21.43
CA SER A 334 -7.45 34.12 -21.47
C SER A 334 -7.21 33.41 -22.79
N ALA A 335 -5.95 33.39 -23.22
CA ALA A 335 -5.48 32.66 -24.40
C ALA A 335 -4.00 32.30 -24.23
N ASN A 336 -3.43 31.56 -25.18
CA ASN A 336 -2.05 31.08 -25.13
C ASN A 336 -1.15 31.91 -26.06
N LEU A 337 0.01 32.33 -25.55
CA LEU A 337 1.17 32.70 -26.35
C LEU A 337 2.03 31.45 -26.51
N VAL A 338 2.14 30.96 -27.74
CA VAL A 338 2.85 29.74 -28.10
C VAL A 338 4.04 30.10 -28.99
N LEU A 339 5.23 29.74 -28.56
CA LEU A 339 6.49 30.04 -29.23
C LEU A 339 7.07 28.75 -29.80
N SER A 340 7.10 28.63 -31.12
CA SER A 340 7.85 27.58 -31.79
C SER A 340 9.33 27.95 -31.85
N LEU A 341 10.19 27.09 -31.31
CA LEU A 341 11.63 27.28 -31.30
C LEU A 341 12.25 26.55 -32.49
N GLY A 342 12.48 27.24 -33.61
CA GLY A 342 12.95 26.62 -34.86
C GLY A 342 12.13 27.00 -36.08
N SER A 343 12.71 26.78 -37.25
CA SER A 343 12.12 27.23 -38.52
C SER A 343 11.01 26.31 -39.06
N GLY A 344 9.88 26.90 -39.46
CA GLY A 344 8.90 26.29 -40.36
C GLY A 344 7.61 25.72 -39.74
N SER A 345 7.41 25.82 -38.42
CA SER A 345 6.23 25.30 -37.72
C SER A 345 5.04 26.26 -37.84
N VAL A 346 5.26 27.56 -37.60
CA VAL A 346 4.20 28.57 -37.63
C VAL A 346 3.76 28.87 -39.07
N ALA A 347 4.69 28.74 -40.04
CA ALA A 347 4.39 28.85 -41.46
C ALA A 347 3.37 27.81 -41.99
N ASN A 348 3.22 26.66 -41.29
CA ASN A 348 2.29 25.60 -41.65
C ASN A 348 0.98 25.63 -40.83
N GLY A 349 0.88 26.52 -39.83
CA GLY A 349 -0.32 26.77 -39.04
C GLY A 349 -0.70 25.63 -38.08
N ILE A 350 0.24 24.78 -37.69
CA ILE A 350 0.05 23.72 -36.69
C ILE A 350 1.17 23.78 -35.66
N VAL A 351 0.81 23.72 -34.38
CA VAL A 351 1.77 23.59 -33.30
C VAL A 351 1.22 22.62 -32.26
N ALA A 352 2.00 21.59 -31.95
CA ALA A 352 1.73 20.70 -30.82
C ALA A 352 2.39 21.25 -29.55
N VAL A 353 1.66 21.25 -28.45
CA VAL A 353 2.05 21.81 -27.15
C VAL A 353 2.20 20.67 -26.15
N ASP A 354 3.33 20.61 -25.44
CA ASP A 354 3.52 19.58 -24.42
C ASP A 354 2.44 19.63 -23.33
N ASP A 355 1.91 18.47 -22.99
CA ASP A 355 0.89 18.23 -21.98
C ASP A 355 1.46 17.58 -20.72
N ALA A 356 0.82 17.87 -19.60
CA ALA A 356 1.09 17.21 -18.33
C ALA A 356 -0.22 16.85 -17.62
N ALA A 357 -0.24 15.67 -17.00
CA ALA A 357 -1.30 15.29 -16.08
C ALA A 357 -0.70 14.58 -14.86
N SER A 358 -1.44 14.57 -13.77
CA SER A 358 -1.08 13.82 -12.57
C SER A 358 -2.23 12.94 -12.13
N LEU A 359 -1.90 11.91 -11.36
CA LEU A 359 -2.87 11.10 -10.64
C LEU A 359 -2.28 10.69 -9.29
N THR A 360 -3.15 10.51 -8.31
CA THR A 360 -2.76 9.99 -6.99
C THR A 360 -3.31 8.59 -6.83
N PHE A 361 -2.48 7.63 -6.42
CA PHE A 361 -2.90 6.23 -6.27
C PHE A 361 -2.74 5.72 -4.83
N ASP A 362 -3.62 4.79 -4.45
CA ASP A 362 -3.52 4.03 -3.19
C ASP A 362 -2.48 2.91 -3.32
N THR A 363 -1.93 2.45 -2.20
CA THR A 363 -1.07 1.27 -2.15
C THR A 363 -1.72 0.10 -1.44
N THR A 364 -1.21 -1.10 -1.72
CA THR A 364 -1.57 -2.33 -1.02
C THR A 364 -0.30 -3.08 -0.63
N VAL A 365 -0.39 -3.80 0.49
CA VAL A 365 0.70 -4.59 1.04
C VAL A 365 0.43 -6.06 0.77
N GLN A 366 1.43 -6.77 0.26
CA GLN A 366 1.36 -8.22 0.10
C GLN A 366 2.62 -8.89 0.64
N ALA A 367 2.41 -10.05 1.27
CA ALA A 367 3.48 -10.97 1.63
C ALA A 367 3.21 -12.32 0.98
N ILE A 368 4.21 -12.85 0.28
CA ILE A 368 4.15 -14.14 -0.42
C ILE A 368 5.21 -15.05 0.19
N ASP A 369 4.78 -16.18 0.76
CA ASP A 369 5.68 -17.29 1.08
C ASP A 369 5.77 -18.23 -0.13
N ASN A 370 6.92 -18.24 -0.80
CA ASN A 370 7.21 -19.15 -1.91
C ASN A 370 7.48 -20.59 -1.44
N GLY A 371 7.47 -20.83 -0.12
CA GLY A 371 7.68 -22.12 0.50
C GLY A 371 9.11 -22.64 0.33
N THR A 372 9.32 -23.89 0.74
CA THR A 372 10.65 -24.50 0.63
C THR A 372 11.00 -24.81 -0.82
N SER A 373 12.19 -24.44 -1.26
CA SER A 373 12.73 -24.79 -2.57
C SER A 373 14.17 -25.29 -2.46
N SER A 374 14.73 -25.84 -3.54
CA SER A 374 16.16 -26.19 -3.54
C SER A 374 16.71 -26.15 -4.95
N GLN A 375 17.99 -25.79 -5.06
CA GLN A 375 18.72 -25.80 -6.32
C GLN A 375 20.07 -26.47 -6.09
N SER A 376 20.50 -27.30 -7.04
CA SER A 376 21.81 -27.95 -6.99
C SER A 376 22.79 -27.25 -7.91
N GLY A 377 23.98 -26.97 -7.39
CA GLY A 377 25.10 -26.39 -8.12
C GLY A 377 26.37 -27.23 -7.92
N PHE A 378 27.46 -26.79 -8.54
CA PHE A 378 28.77 -27.42 -8.37
C PHE A 378 29.71 -26.49 -7.61
N THR A 379 30.48 -27.02 -6.67
CA THR A 379 31.46 -26.22 -5.92
C THR A 379 32.61 -25.81 -6.83
N LEU A 380 33.07 -24.56 -6.69
CA LEU A 380 34.28 -24.10 -7.35
C LEU A 380 35.51 -24.58 -6.53
N VAL A 381 36.54 -25.13 -7.21
CA VAL A 381 37.71 -25.74 -6.54
C VAL A 381 38.91 -24.79 -6.61
N GLY A 382 39.32 -24.26 -5.45
CA GLY A 382 40.62 -23.60 -5.28
C GLY A 382 40.79 -22.30 -6.06
N ILE A 383 39.69 -21.64 -6.42
CA ILE A 383 39.73 -20.32 -7.06
C ILE A 383 39.71 -19.22 -6.00
N ASN A 384 40.50 -18.18 -6.20
CA ASN A 384 40.41 -16.96 -5.39
C ASN A 384 39.26 -16.12 -5.96
N LEU A 385 38.08 -16.25 -5.37
CA LEU A 385 36.95 -15.38 -5.66
C LEU A 385 37.26 -13.95 -5.18
N GLY A 386 37.12 -12.96 -6.06
CA GLY A 386 37.36 -11.55 -5.77
C GLY A 386 36.09 -10.82 -5.31
N ASN A 387 36.25 -9.52 -4.99
CA ASN A 387 35.14 -8.64 -4.60
C ASN A 387 34.16 -8.35 -5.75
N THR A 388 34.58 -8.57 -6.99
CA THR A 388 33.76 -8.42 -8.19
C THR A 388 33.94 -9.65 -9.08
N LEU A 389 32.85 -10.12 -9.66
CA LEU A 389 32.82 -11.24 -10.59
C LEU A 389 32.26 -10.78 -11.93
N GLY A 390 33.01 -11.07 -12.99
CA GLY A 390 32.55 -10.87 -14.36
C GLY A 390 31.50 -11.92 -14.74
N LEU A 391 30.64 -11.57 -15.70
CA LEU A 391 29.57 -12.43 -16.19
C LEU A 391 30.07 -13.76 -16.81
N ASN A 392 31.32 -13.82 -17.28
CA ASN A 392 31.94 -15.05 -17.80
C ASN A 392 32.01 -16.20 -16.81
N LEU A 393 32.05 -15.92 -15.51
CA LEU A 393 32.11 -17.00 -14.54
C LEU A 393 30.80 -17.81 -14.54
N LEU A 394 29.66 -17.18 -14.89
CA LEU A 394 28.38 -17.87 -15.01
C LEU A 394 28.32 -18.78 -16.25
N ASP A 395 28.96 -18.39 -17.35
CA ASP A 395 29.00 -19.19 -18.59
C ASP A 395 29.75 -20.53 -18.41
N ASP A 396 30.78 -20.53 -17.56
CA ASP A 396 31.55 -21.73 -17.20
C ASP A 396 30.92 -22.53 -16.03
N MET A 397 29.88 -21.99 -15.39
CA MET A 397 29.17 -22.64 -14.30
C MET A 397 28.04 -23.52 -14.79
N THR A 398 28.04 -24.78 -14.38
CA THR A 398 26.88 -25.66 -14.60
C THR A 398 25.80 -25.35 -13.56
N ASN A 399 24.70 -24.70 -13.99
CA ASN A 399 23.52 -24.36 -13.19
C ASN A 399 23.79 -23.36 -12.04
N PRO A 400 24.13 -22.09 -12.34
CA PRO A 400 24.30 -21.07 -11.32
C PRO A 400 23.00 -20.86 -10.54
N ILE A 401 23.14 -20.60 -9.23
CA ILE A 401 22.01 -20.36 -8.33
C ILE A 401 21.80 -18.85 -8.26
N ILE A 402 20.78 -18.36 -8.98
CA ILE A 402 20.44 -16.95 -9.08
C ILE A 402 19.03 -16.73 -8.56
N TYR A 403 18.85 -15.69 -7.76
CA TYR A 403 17.53 -15.23 -7.32
C TYR A 403 17.34 -13.76 -7.69
N THR A 404 16.20 -13.45 -8.31
CA THR A 404 15.77 -12.08 -8.60
C THR A 404 14.77 -11.62 -7.53
N VAL A 405 14.91 -10.37 -7.13
CA VAL A 405 13.96 -9.64 -6.29
C VAL A 405 13.46 -8.46 -7.11
N GLU A 406 12.14 -8.39 -7.32
CA GLU A 406 11.50 -7.37 -8.14
C GLU A 406 11.61 -5.98 -7.48
N GLU A 407 11.61 -4.91 -8.29
CA GLU A 407 11.58 -3.55 -7.75
C GLU A 407 10.29 -3.25 -6.99
N GLY A 408 10.39 -2.48 -5.91
CA GLY A 408 9.30 -2.30 -4.94
C GLY A 408 8.95 -3.56 -4.14
N THR A 409 9.86 -4.54 -4.09
CA THR A 409 9.77 -5.72 -3.22
C THR A 409 11.04 -5.94 -2.41
N THR A 410 10.92 -6.64 -1.29
CA THR A 410 12.04 -7.22 -0.55
C THR A 410 11.86 -8.73 -0.47
N ARG A 411 12.97 -9.48 -0.33
CA ARG A 411 12.93 -10.93 -0.18
C ARG A 411 13.80 -11.40 0.99
N THR A 412 13.21 -12.11 1.93
CA THR A 412 13.93 -12.76 3.03
C THR A 412 13.98 -14.26 2.84
N MET A 413 15.20 -14.81 2.80
CA MET A 413 15.44 -16.23 2.53
C MET A 413 16.26 -16.88 3.63
N THR A 414 15.79 -18.00 4.19
CA THR A 414 16.61 -18.88 5.04
C THR A 414 17.16 -20.02 4.22
N ILE A 415 18.48 -20.10 4.08
CA ILE A 415 19.16 -21.10 3.25
C ILE A 415 20.00 -22.08 4.08
N GLN A 416 20.15 -23.30 3.58
CA GLN A 416 21.06 -24.32 4.10
C GLN A 416 21.69 -25.07 2.93
N ALA A 417 23.01 -25.20 2.92
CA ALA A 417 23.71 -25.98 1.91
C ALA A 417 24.00 -27.40 2.41
N SER A 418 24.02 -28.35 1.49
CA SER A 418 24.54 -29.70 1.70
C SER A 418 25.46 -30.10 0.56
N VAL A 419 26.49 -30.89 0.84
CA VAL A 419 27.38 -31.46 -0.19
C VAL A 419 27.35 -32.98 -0.15
N GLY A 420 27.33 -33.60 -1.33
CA GLY A 420 27.48 -35.04 -1.51
C GLY A 420 28.72 -35.38 -2.35
N GLY A 421 29.41 -36.47 -2.03
CA GLY A 421 30.59 -36.93 -2.78
C GLY A 421 31.84 -37.13 -1.92
N VAL A 422 32.99 -37.36 -2.57
CA VAL A 422 34.28 -37.57 -1.86
C VAL A 422 34.87 -36.21 -1.45
N ALA A 423 34.43 -35.72 -0.31
CA ALA A 423 35.03 -34.61 0.42
C ALA A 423 35.67 -35.15 1.71
N LEU A 424 36.98 -34.96 1.87
CA LEU A 424 37.75 -35.40 3.04
C LEU A 424 38.24 -34.17 3.81
N ALA A 425 37.67 -33.99 5.02
CA ALA A 425 37.96 -32.86 5.90
C ALA A 425 37.81 -31.49 5.20
N SER A 426 36.80 -31.36 4.33
CA SER A 426 36.62 -30.16 3.51
C SER A 426 35.79 -29.09 4.23
N VAL A 427 36.14 -27.84 3.97
CA VAL A 427 35.48 -26.63 4.48
C VAL A 427 35.14 -25.75 3.28
N PHE A 428 33.89 -25.27 3.21
CA PHE A 428 33.43 -24.41 2.12
C PHE A 428 32.94 -23.06 2.65
N ASP A 429 33.27 -22.02 1.92
CA ASP A 429 32.81 -20.65 2.13
C ASP A 429 31.63 -20.38 1.20
N LEU A 430 30.58 -19.71 1.70
CA LEU A 430 29.51 -19.18 0.85
C LEU A 430 29.83 -17.75 0.45
N TYR A 431 29.67 -17.45 -0.82
CA TYR A 431 29.70 -16.09 -1.37
C TYR A 431 28.32 -15.75 -1.94
N VAL A 432 27.84 -14.56 -1.60
CA VAL A 432 26.62 -13.98 -2.18
C VAL A 432 27.02 -12.68 -2.89
N TYR A 433 26.70 -12.60 -4.16
CA TYR A 433 26.95 -11.42 -4.98
C TYR A 433 25.63 -10.77 -5.38
N LYS A 434 25.60 -9.44 -5.48
CA LYS A 434 24.50 -8.68 -6.07
C LYS A 434 24.93 -8.17 -7.44
N PHE A 435 24.10 -8.33 -8.45
CA PHE A 435 24.34 -7.73 -9.75
C PHE A 435 24.23 -6.21 -9.66
N ASN A 436 25.28 -5.52 -10.10
CA ASN A 436 25.30 -4.07 -10.22
C ASN A 436 25.11 -3.73 -11.69
N ASN A 437 23.97 -3.12 -12.02
CA ASN A 437 23.60 -2.78 -13.39
C ASN A 437 24.53 -1.71 -14.01
N ALA A 438 25.10 -0.81 -13.19
CA ALA A 438 26.02 0.22 -13.67
C ALA A 438 27.40 -0.38 -14.02
N THR A 439 27.91 -1.30 -13.20
CA THR A 439 29.20 -1.95 -13.44
C THR A 439 29.09 -3.21 -14.29
N GLN A 440 27.87 -3.72 -14.52
CA GLN A 440 27.57 -4.97 -15.23
C GLN A 440 28.37 -6.15 -14.65
N THR A 441 28.52 -6.17 -13.32
CA THR A 441 29.24 -7.21 -12.59
C THR A 441 28.47 -7.67 -11.36
N PHE A 442 28.74 -8.90 -10.93
CA PHE A 442 28.31 -9.39 -9.63
C PHE A 442 29.27 -8.85 -8.58
N GLU A 443 28.80 -7.93 -7.74
CA GLU A 443 29.57 -7.33 -6.65
C GLU A 443 29.33 -8.09 -5.35
N GLN A 444 30.41 -8.39 -4.63
CA GLN A 444 30.35 -9.23 -3.44
C GLN A 444 29.57 -8.52 -2.35
N MET A 445 28.38 -9.04 -2.05
CA MET A 445 27.51 -8.52 -1.00
C MET A 445 27.85 -9.15 0.34
N ARG A 446 28.13 -10.46 0.35
CA ARG A 446 28.39 -11.21 1.59
C ARG A 446 29.30 -12.41 1.39
N VAL A 447 30.09 -12.72 2.42
CA VAL A 447 30.86 -13.97 2.51
C VAL A 447 30.64 -14.58 3.88
N GLU A 448 30.40 -15.89 3.92
CA GLU A 448 30.30 -16.69 5.15
C GLU A 448 31.42 -17.74 5.17
N PRO A 449 32.56 -17.43 5.81
CA PRO A 449 33.71 -18.32 5.85
C PRO A 449 33.44 -19.59 6.65
N GLY A 450 33.79 -20.74 6.08
CA GLY A 450 33.67 -22.06 6.68
C GLY A 450 32.25 -22.47 7.06
N TRP A 451 31.26 -21.92 6.35
CA TRP A 451 29.84 -22.11 6.58
C TRP A 451 29.41 -23.59 6.48
N LEU A 452 30.02 -24.33 5.56
CA LEU A 452 29.75 -25.76 5.35
C LEU A 452 31.00 -26.60 5.67
N ARG A 453 30.83 -27.66 6.46
CA ARG A 453 31.91 -28.59 6.82
C ARG A 453 31.53 -30.02 6.47
N ALA A 454 32.41 -30.72 5.75
CA ALA A 454 32.24 -32.10 5.32
C ALA A 454 33.39 -32.99 5.85
N PRO A 455 33.26 -33.59 7.04
CA PRO A 455 34.33 -34.36 7.66
C PRO A 455 34.62 -35.68 6.94
N LEU A 456 33.60 -36.37 6.41
CA LEU A 456 33.75 -37.60 5.60
C LEU A 456 32.49 -37.90 4.77
N LEU A 457 32.62 -37.88 3.43
CA LEU A 457 31.58 -38.30 2.45
C LEU A 457 30.27 -37.48 2.40
N GLY A 458 30.20 -36.36 3.13
CA GLY A 458 29.07 -35.42 3.08
C GLY A 458 29.13 -34.40 4.22
N GLY A 459 28.28 -33.38 4.15
CA GLY A 459 28.16 -32.34 5.17
C GLY A 459 26.97 -31.42 4.90
N THR A 460 26.49 -30.75 5.96
CA THR A 460 25.42 -29.74 5.92
C THR A 460 25.88 -28.48 6.64
N SER A 461 25.50 -27.30 6.14
CA SER A 461 25.81 -26.04 6.80
C SER A 461 24.84 -25.77 7.95
N SER A 462 25.16 -24.80 8.79
CA SER A 462 24.12 -24.15 9.60
C SER A 462 23.14 -23.40 8.67
N GLN A 463 21.95 -23.11 9.17
CA GLN A 463 21.01 -22.22 8.47
C GLN A 463 21.58 -20.79 8.43
N LEU A 464 21.26 -20.05 7.37
CA LEU A 464 21.61 -18.64 7.19
C LEU A 464 20.41 -17.89 6.62
N THR A 465 19.99 -16.82 7.30
CA THR A 465 18.94 -15.92 6.78
C THR A 465 19.57 -14.71 6.08
N LEU A 466 19.04 -14.40 4.90
CA LEU A 466 19.46 -13.31 4.03
C LEU A 466 18.29 -12.39 3.72
N ASN A 467 18.58 -11.10 3.69
CA ASN A 467 17.62 -10.04 3.44
C ASN A 467 18.06 -9.37 2.14
N LEU A 468 17.30 -9.57 1.08
CA LEU A 468 17.65 -9.17 -0.28
C LEU A 468 16.69 -8.05 -0.71
N PRO A 469 17.18 -6.79 -0.79
CA PRO A 469 16.48 -5.75 -1.54
C PRO A 469 16.28 -6.13 -3.02
N ALA A 470 15.54 -5.31 -3.76
CA ALA A 470 15.43 -5.44 -5.22
C ALA A 470 16.80 -5.62 -5.90
N GLY A 471 16.84 -6.51 -6.89
CA GLY A 471 18.02 -6.84 -7.67
C GLY A 471 18.24 -8.35 -7.86
N GLU A 472 19.31 -8.68 -8.58
CA GLU A 472 19.66 -10.06 -8.92
C GLU A 472 20.85 -10.54 -8.07
N TYR A 473 20.76 -11.76 -7.53
CA TYR A 473 21.73 -12.28 -6.55
C TYR A 473 22.27 -13.66 -6.95
N LEU A 474 23.59 -13.80 -6.97
CA LEU A 474 24.30 -15.05 -7.29
C LEU A 474 24.90 -15.69 -6.03
N PHE A 475 24.68 -17.00 -5.87
CA PHE A 475 25.11 -17.78 -4.71
C PHE A 475 26.16 -18.83 -5.09
N LEU A 476 27.35 -18.74 -4.50
CA LEU A 476 28.48 -19.62 -4.80
C LEU A 476 29.04 -20.30 -3.55
N LEU A 477 29.33 -21.60 -3.63
CA LEU A 477 30.14 -22.30 -2.64
C LEU A 477 31.55 -22.57 -3.18
N ASN A 478 32.57 -22.11 -2.45
CA ASN A 478 33.98 -22.29 -2.80
C ASN A 478 34.71 -23.11 -1.74
N THR A 479 35.67 -23.95 -2.16
CA THR A 479 36.44 -24.79 -1.23
C THR A 479 37.56 -23.98 -0.56
N ALA A 480 37.45 -23.74 0.74
CA ALA A 480 38.45 -23.02 1.54
C ALA A 480 39.61 -23.92 2.02
N ALA A 481 39.32 -25.19 2.33
CA ALA A 481 40.31 -26.19 2.76
C ALA A 481 39.82 -27.63 2.51
N GLY A 482 40.75 -28.59 2.45
CA GLY A 482 40.48 -30.03 2.29
C GLY A 482 40.72 -30.57 0.87
N ILE A 483 40.44 -31.87 0.65
CA ILE A 483 40.54 -32.51 -0.67
C ILE A 483 39.12 -32.77 -1.17
N THR A 484 38.75 -32.16 -2.29
CA THR A 484 37.46 -32.33 -2.96
C THR A 484 37.65 -32.87 -4.37
N ALA A 485 36.84 -33.84 -4.77
CA ALA A 485 36.73 -34.30 -6.15
C ALA A 485 35.31 -34.02 -6.63
N LEU A 486 35.14 -32.95 -7.42
CA LEU A 486 33.90 -32.54 -8.09
C LEU A 486 32.62 -32.74 -7.25
N THR A 487 32.51 -31.99 -6.16
CA THR A 487 31.36 -32.07 -5.24
C THR A 487 30.21 -31.20 -5.74
N ALA A 488 29.08 -31.83 -6.08
CA ALA A 488 27.82 -31.11 -6.20
C ALA A 488 27.37 -30.68 -4.79
N TYR A 489 26.81 -29.46 -4.69
CA TYR A 489 26.13 -29.01 -3.50
C TYR A 489 24.66 -28.72 -3.84
N THR A 490 23.80 -28.91 -2.86
CA THR A 490 22.40 -28.49 -2.92
C THR A 490 22.22 -27.34 -1.95
N LEU A 491 21.79 -26.18 -2.45
CA LEU A 491 21.30 -25.08 -1.62
C LEU A 491 19.80 -25.28 -1.45
N SER A 492 19.38 -25.56 -0.22
CA SER A 492 17.98 -25.64 0.15
C SER A 492 17.54 -24.29 0.71
N VAL A 493 16.46 -23.74 0.17
CA VAL A 493 15.74 -22.61 0.73
C VAL A 493 14.67 -23.19 1.64
N LEU A 494 14.83 -22.94 2.94
CA LEU A 494 13.97 -23.45 4.00
C LEU A 494 12.81 -22.49 4.32
N GLN A 495 12.99 -21.19 4.02
CA GLN A 495 11.96 -20.13 4.11
C GLN A 495 12.23 -19.12 3.01
N ASP A 496 11.19 -18.60 2.37
CA ASP A 496 11.30 -17.69 1.22
C ASP A 496 10.11 -16.72 1.17
N HIS A 497 10.26 -15.58 1.83
CA HIS A 497 9.21 -14.57 1.95
C HIS A 497 9.53 -13.38 1.06
N VAL A 498 8.59 -13.00 0.20
CA VAL A 498 8.62 -11.74 -0.56
C VAL A 498 7.62 -10.79 0.07
N TYR A 499 8.03 -9.55 0.28
CA TYR A 499 7.20 -8.46 0.78
C TYR A 499 7.12 -7.36 -0.28
N SER A 500 5.93 -6.86 -0.59
CA SER A 500 5.72 -5.83 -1.62
C SER A 500 4.77 -4.75 -1.15
N VAL A 501 5.04 -3.52 -1.59
CA VAL A 501 4.12 -2.38 -1.52
C VAL A 501 3.89 -1.90 -2.94
N SER A 502 2.67 -2.09 -3.42
CA SER A 502 2.35 -1.93 -4.84
C SER A 502 1.15 -1.01 -5.06
N SER A 503 1.08 -0.39 -6.23
CA SER A 503 -0.04 0.44 -6.66
C SER A 503 -1.35 -0.34 -6.72
N ILE A 504 -2.42 0.29 -6.27
CA ILE A 504 -3.78 -0.01 -6.72
C ILE A 504 -4.01 0.77 -8.01
N GLY A 505 -4.61 0.12 -9.01
CA GLY A 505 -4.82 0.74 -10.32
C GLY A 505 -5.73 1.97 -10.23
N GLU A 506 -5.34 3.05 -10.89
CA GLU A 506 -6.05 4.34 -10.90
C GLU A 506 -5.93 5.00 -12.28
N SER A 507 -6.85 5.89 -12.62
CA SER A 507 -6.90 6.49 -13.96
C SER A 507 -7.05 8.02 -13.95
N THR A 508 -6.57 8.64 -15.02
CA THR A 508 -6.78 10.07 -15.30
C THR A 508 -7.12 10.27 -16.77
N THR A 509 -7.86 11.33 -17.09
CA THR A 509 -8.35 11.61 -18.45
C THR A 509 -8.00 13.02 -18.88
N GLY A 510 -7.76 13.21 -20.17
CA GLY A 510 -7.52 14.53 -20.73
C GLY A 510 -7.68 14.55 -22.25
N ASP A 511 -7.19 15.63 -22.85
CA ASP A 511 -7.19 15.84 -24.30
C ASP A 511 -5.90 16.55 -24.70
N VAL A 512 -5.08 15.89 -25.54
CA VAL A 512 -3.80 16.45 -26.01
C VAL A 512 -3.95 17.51 -27.10
N LEU A 513 -5.17 17.72 -27.64
CA LEU A 513 -5.43 18.76 -28.63
C LEU A 513 -6.07 20.02 -28.02
N ALA A 514 -6.38 20.01 -26.72
CA ALA A 514 -7.18 21.06 -26.09
C ALA A 514 -6.47 22.43 -26.04
N ASN A 515 -5.14 22.42 -25.97
CA ASN A 515 -4.25 23.59 -25.90
C ASN A 515 -3.45 23.82 -27.20
N ASP A 516 -3.51 22.89 -28.16
CA ASP A 516 -2.82 22.94 -29.44
C ASP A 516 -3.45 23.97 -30.38
N PRO A 517 -2.72 25.02 -30.82
CA PRO A 517 -3.22 25.92 -31.84
C PRO A 517 -3.09 25.27 -33.22
N VAL A 518 -4.17 24.57 -33.60
CA VAL A 518 -4.24 23.76 -34.84
C VAL A 518 -5.53 24.05 -35.62
N PRO A 519 -5.56 23.84 -36.95
CA PRO A 519 -6.77 24.03 -37.75
C PRO A 519 -7.83 22.96 -37.47
N ASP A 520 -9.10 23.31 -37.68
CA ASP A 520 -10.22 22.37 -37.60
C ASP A 520 -9.99 21.11 -38.45
N GLY A 521 -10.20 19.94 -37.84
CA GLY A 521 -10.00 18.63 -38.48
C GLY A 521 -8.59 18.07 -38.37
N THR A 522 -7.71 18.70 -37.60
CA THR A 522 -6.44 18.11 -37.14
C THR A 522 -6.71 16.91 -36.24
N VAL A 523 -5.92 15.85 -36.39
CA VAL A 523 -6.07 14.59 -35.66
C VAL A 523 -4.74 14.10 -35.11
N VAL A 524 -4.77 13.37 -34.00
CA VAL A 524 -3.62 12.59 -33.52
C VAL A 524 -3.47 11.37 -34.42
N THR A 525 -2.26 11.18 -34.96
CA THR A 525 -1.97 10.12 -35.93
C THR A 525 -0.99 9.07 -35.42
N GLU A 526 -0.19 9.40 -34.42
CA GLU A 526 0.86 8.52 -33.91
C GLU A 526 1.15 8.87 -32.44
N VAL A 527 1.44 7.86 -31.62
CA VAL A 527 1.98 8.03 -30.27
C VAL A 527 3.10 7.00 -30.06
N ASN A 528 4.29 7.42 -29.62
CA ASN A 528 5.47 6.57 -29.42
C ASN A 528 5.80 5.66 -30.62
N GLY A 529 5.61 6.13 -31.86
CA GLY A 529 5.83 5.30 -33.05
C GLY A 529 4.62 4.48 -33.51
N VAL A 530 3.56 4.40 -32.68
CA VAL A 530 2.37 3.57 -32.92
C VAL A 530 1.28 4.40 -33.57
N ALA A 531 0.77 3.96 -34.73
CA ALA A 531 -0.30 4.65 -35.43
C ALA A 531 -1.61 4.63 -34.62
N VAL A 532 -2.22 5.81 -34.45
CA VAL A 532 -3.52 5.95 -33.80
C VAL A 532 -4.64 5.61 -34.79
N ASN A 533 -5.58 4.78 -34.35
CA ASN A 533 -6.73 4.37 -35.15
C ASN A 533 -7.57 5.59 -35.57
N SER A 534 -7.93 5.67 -36.86
CA SER A 534 -8.81 6.72 -37.40
C SER A 534 -10.25 6.70 -36.86
N SER A 535 -10.61 5.67 -36.08
CA SER A 535 -11.89 5.54 -35.39
C SER A 535 -11.74 4.62 -34.18
N GLY A 536 -12.36 4.98 -33.06
CA GLY A 536 -12.17 4.27 -31.79
C GLY A 536 -10.86 4.67 -31.10
N THR A 537 -10.45 3.88 -30.12
CA THR A 537 -9.24 4.15 -29.32
C THR A 537 -8.06 3.27 -29.75
N THR A 538 -6.87 3.64 -29.29
CA THR A 538 -5.61 2.91 -29.44
C THR A 538 -4.95 2.82 -28.07
N ASP A 539 -4.53 1.63 -27.66
CA ASP A 539 -3.83 1.43 -26.39
C ASP A 539 -2.32 1.47 -26.63
N ILE A 540 -1.63 2.32 -25.88
CA ILE A 540 -0.19 2.50 -25.89
C ILE A 540 0.34 2.09 -24.52
N GLN A 541 1.26 1.13 -24.50
CA GLN A 541 1.90 0.70 -23.26
C GLN A 541 2.96 1.74 -22.86
N GLY A 542 2.79 2.32 -21.67
CA GLY A 542 3.78 3.13 -21.00
C GLY A 542 4.64 2.30 -20.05
N GLU A 543 5.49 2.97 -19.28
CA GLU A 543 6.38 2.34 -18.30
C GLU A 543 5.60 1.78 -17.11
N TYR A 544 4.60 2.53 -16.63
CA TYR A 544 3.82 2.16 -15.43
C TYR A 544 2.35 1.87 -15.74
N GLY A 545 1.83 2.37 -16.86
CA GLY A 545 0.43 2.26 -17.20
C GLY A 545 0.14 2.12 -18.68
N THR A 546 -1.13 2.16 -19.03
CA THR A 546 -1.61 2.15 -20.41
C THR A 546 -2.29 3.47 -20.74
N LEU A 547 -1.86 4.12 -21.82
CA LEU A 547 -2.55 5.26 -22.42
C LEU A 547 -3.52 4.78 -23.51
N THR A 548 -4.81 4.92 -23.26
CA THR A 548 -5.87 4.71 -24.27
C THR A 548 -6.24 6.05 -24.88
N ILE A 549 -5.95 6.27 -26.17
CA ILE A 549 -6.14 7.55 -26.88
C ILE A 549 -6.91 7.37 -28.19
N ASP A 550 -7.74 8.34 -28.57
CA ASP A 550 -8.39 8.39 -29.88
C ASP A 550 -7.80 9.45 -30.81
N SER A 551 -8.19 9.42 -32.09
CA SER A 551 -7.68 10.36 -33.10
C SER A 551 -8.08 11.83 -32.84
N SER A 552 -9.05 12.08 -31.96
CA SER A 552 -9.45 13.44 -31.57
C SER A 552 -8.66 14.00 -30.39
N GLY A 553 -7.68 13.25 -29.86
CA GLY A 553 -6.82 13.69 -28.76
C GLY A 553 -7.31 13.29 -27.38
N GLN A 554 -8.57 12.86 -27.25
CA GLN A 554 -9.13 12.39 -25.99
C GLN A 554 -8.39 11.14 -25.51
N TYR A 555 -7.95 11.15 -24.26
CA TYR A 555 -7.24 10.02 -23.67
C TYR A 555 -7.74 9.65 -22.27
N THR A 556 -7.47 8.40 -21.91
CA THR A 556 -7.49 7.88 -20.54
C THR A 556 -6.17 7.17 -20.30
N TYR A 557 -5.41 7.61 -19.29
CA TYR A 557 -4.27 6.86 -18.78
C TYR A 557 -4.72 6.04 -17.58
N THR A 558 -4.36 4.76 -17.54
CA THR A 558 -4.62 3.85 -16.41
C THR A 558 -3.30 3.32 -15.87
N LEU A 559 -2.98 3.61 -14.61
CA LEU A 559 -1.86 3.02 -13.90
C LEU A 559 -2.13 1.52 -13.70
N ASN A 560 -1.15 0.67 -14.01
CA ASN A 560 -1.27 -0.76 -13.77
C ASN A 560 -1.30 -1.04 -12.26
N SER A 561 -2.18 -1.94 -11.82
CA SER A 561 -2.15 -2.46 -10.45
C SER A 561 -0.96 -3.40 -10.27
N GLY A 562 -0.33 -3.38 -9.10
CA GLY A 562 0.79 -4.27 -8.79
C GLY A 562 2.17 -3.71 -9.16
N VAL A 563 2.23 -2.49 -9.70
CA VAL A 563 3.52 -1.82 -9.93
C VAL A 563 4.11 -1.44 -8.56
N GLY A 564 5.35 -1.82 -8.29
CA GLY A 564 6.02 -1.47 -7.04
C GLY A 564 6.04 0.05 -6.84
N ALA A 565 5.59 0.54 -5.68
CA ALA A 565 5.44 1.97 -5.44
C ALA A 565 6.77 2.74 -5.60
N ASP A 566 7.89 2.12 -5.21
CA ASP A 566 9.24 2.66 -5.37
C ASP A 566 9.74 2.74 -6.81
N HIS A 567 9.15 1.94 -7.71
CA HIS A 567 9.50 1.94 -9.13
C HIS A 567 8.92 3.16 -9.86
N ILE A 568 7.84 3.74 -9.33
CA ILE A 568 7.17 4.93 -9.89
C ILE A 568 7.91 6.17 -9.39
N SER A 569 9.03 6.49 -10.04
CA SER A 569 9.92 7.58 -9.62
C SER A 569 10.01 8.74 -10.61
N THR A 570 9.53 8.55 -11.84
CA THR A 570 9.49 9.54 -12.91
C THR A 570 8.11 9.60 -13.58
N PRO A 571 7.80 10.64 -14.37
CA PRO A 571 6.60 10.64 -15.21
C PRO A 571 6.64 9.53 -16.27
N ASP A 572 5.47 8.99 -16.62
CA ASP A 572 5.26 8.14 -17.81
C ASP A 572 5.02 9.05 -19.02
N THR A 573 5.93 9.01 -20.00
CA THR A 573 5.98 9.99 -21.11
C THR A 573 5.57 9.37 -22.44
N PHE A 574 4.66 10.05 -23.14
CA PHE A 574 4.15 9.66 -24.45
C PHE A 574 4.35 10.78 -25.48
N VAL A 575 5.10 10.53 -26.55
CA VAL A 575 5.30 11.50 -27.64
C VAL A 575 4.23 11.29 -28.70
N TYR A 576 3.37 12.28 -28.93
CA TYR A 576 2.28 12.23 -29.90
C TYR A 576 2.57 13.07 -31.16
N THR A 577 2.01 12.66 -32.29
CA THR A 577 2.12 13.36 -33.58
C THR A 577 0.74 13.75 -34.09
N ILE A 578 0.54 15.05 -34.32
CA ILE A 578 -0.67 15.60 -34.92
C ILE A 578 -0.50 15.76 -36.42
N THR A 579 -1.59 15.60 -37.17
CA THR A 579 -1.61 15.83 -38.63
C THR A 579 -2.80 16.69 -39.02
N ALA A 580 -2.55 17.84 -39.64
CA ALA A 580 -3.60 18.72 -40.17
C ALA A 580 -4.19 18.18 -41.50
N PRO A 581 -5.38 18.66 -41.92
CA PRO A 581 -6.01 18.24 -43.18
C PRO A 581 -5.16 18.50 -44.44
N ASN A 582 -4.23 19.46 -44.39
CA ASN A 582 -3.29 19.75 -45.48
C ASN A 582 -2.08 18.79 -45.51
N GLY A 583 -1.97 17.87 -44.55
CA GLY A 583 -0.88 16.91 -44.40
C GLY A 583 0.33 17.40 -43.62
N ALA A 584 0.30 18.65 -43.09
CA ALA A 584 1.34 19.13 -42.20
C ALA A 584 1.33 18.34 -40.88
N LYS A 585 2.50 18.15 -40.27
CA LYS A 585 2.65 17.42 -39.00
C LYS A 585 3.49 18.20 -37.99
N ASP A 586 3.19 17.98 -36.72
CA ASP A 586 4.00 18.42 -35.59
C ASP A 586 3.91 17.40 -34.43
N THR A 587 4.81 17.50 -33.44
CA THR A 587 4.91 16.56 -32.32
C THR A 587 4.95 17.25 -30.96
N GLY A 588 4.19 16.73 -30.01
CA GLY A 588 4.21 17.12 -28.60
C GLY A 588 4.42 15.90 -27.69
N SER A 589 4.57 16.13 -26.38
CA SER A 589 4.68 15.08 -25.38
C SER A 589 3.61 15.20 -24.30
N LEU A 590 3.06 14.07 -23.87
CA LEU A 590 2.17 13.94 -22.72
C LEU A 590 2.94 13.27 -21.58
N ASN A 591 3.13 13.99 -20.48
CA ASN A 591 3.81 13.49 -19.29
C ASN A 591 2.81 13.23 -18.16
N ILE A 592 2.57 11.96 -17.83
CA ILE A 592 1.71 11.57 -16.72
C ILE A 592 2.57 11.37 -15.47
N THR A 593 2.25 12.04 -14.36
CA THR A 593 2.96 11.89 -13.08
C THR A 593 2.09 11.14 -12.06
N PRO A 594 2.24 9.81 -11.91
CA PRO A 594 1.58 9.07 -10.84
C PRO A 594 2.30 9.33 -9.51
N THR A 595 1.55 9.62 -8.45
CA THR A 595 2.10 9.87 -7.11
C THR A 595 1.36 9.00 -6.10
N ALA A 596 2.10 8.26 -5.27
CA ALA A 596 1.48 7.52 -4.17
C ALA A 596 0.79 8.51 -3.22
N ARG A 597 -0.34 8.13 -2.63
CA ARG A 597 -0.93 8.92 -1.55
C ARG A 597 0.07 9.12 -0.41
N ALA A 598 -0.15 10.21 0.34
CA ALA A 598 0.56 10.41 1.59
C ALA A 598 0.31 9.22 2.53
N MET A 599 1.33 8.91 3.33
CA MET A 599 1.23 7.88 4.37
C MET A 599 0.08 8.23 5.33
N ASP A 600 -0.75 7.25 5.65
CA ASP A 600 -1.99 7.40 6.41
C ASP A 600 -2.21 6.12 7.22
N ALA A 601 -2.05 6.18 8.54
CA ALA A 601 -2.25 5.06 9.45
C ALA A 601 -3.69 5.11 10.01
N VAL A 602 -4.44 4.01 9.93
CA VAL A 602 -5.87 3.98 10.26
C VAL A 602 -6.11 3.21 11.56
N ASN A 603 -7.04 3.68 12.41
CA ASN A 603 -7.34 2.93 13.64
C ASN A 603 -8.07 1.62 13.34
N ASP A 604 -7.52 0.51 13.83
CA ASP A 604 -8.06 -0.83 13.66
C ASP A 604 -8.76 -1.35 14.91
N VAL A 605 -9.76 -2.20 14.68
CA VAL A 605 -10.48 -2.96 15.69
C VAL A 605 -10.60 -4.40 15.20
N SER A 606 -9.97 -5.32 15.93
CA SER A 606 -10.00 -6.74 15.56
C SER A 606 -11.44 -7.26 15.45
N THR A 607 -11.61 -8.38 14.74
CA THR A 607 -12.85 -9.16 14.86
C THR A 607 -13.10 -9.56 16.33
N GLU A 608 -14.36 -9.83 16.67
CA GLU A 608 -14.75 -10.14 18.05
C GLU A 608 -14.19 -11.50 18.50
N MET A 609 -13.40 -11.49 19.58
CA MET A 609 -12.84 -12.68 20.23
C MET A 609 -13.72 -13.11 21.41
N SER A 610 -14.40 -14.25 21.31
CA SER A 610 -15.14 -14.82 22.45
C SER A 610 -14.19 -15.34 23.52
N VAL A 611 -14.39 -14.92 24.78
CA VAL A 611 -13.56 -15.29 25.92
C VAL A 611 -14.39 -16.05 26.95
N THR A 612 -14.35 -17.37 26.91
CA THR A 612 -15.00 -18.20 27.95
C THR A 612 -14.23 -18.17 29.25
N SER A 613 -14.96 -18.23 30.36
CA SER A 613 -14.38 -18.23 31.70
C SER A 613 -14.85 -19.41 32.54
N VAL A 614 -14.10 -19.66 33.61
CA VAL A 614 -14.43 -20.62 34.67
C VAL A 614 -14.25 -19.95 36.02
N HIS A 615 -14.91 -20.47 37.04
CA HIS A 615 -14.68 -20.01 38.41
C HIS A 615 -13.22 -20.19 38.82
N HIS A 616 -12.66 -19.20 39.51
CA HIS A 616 -11.38 -19.35 40.15
C HIS A 616 -11.48 -20.45 41.22
N THR A 617 -10.55 -21.41 41.22
CA THR A 617 -10.57 -22.53 42.17
C THR A 617 -9.33 -22.59 43.06
N SER A 618 -9.49 -23.11 44.26
CA SER A 618 -8.39 -23.33 45.22
C SER A 618 -8.56 -24.66 45.96
N ALA A 619 -7.44 -25.31 46.29
CA ALA A 619 -7.47 -26.51 47.11
C ALA A 619 -7.93 -26.16 48.54
N TYR A 620 -8.85 -26.96 49.08
CA TYR A 620 -9.39 -26.80 50.43
C TYR A 620 -8.97 -27.96 51.32
N SER A 621 -8.51 -27.65 52.53
CA SER A 621 -8.30 -28.64 53.59
C SER A 621 -8.50 -28.00 54.96
N ASP A 622 -9.33 -28.64 55.79
CA ASP A 622 -9.57 -28.25 57.18
C ASP A 622 -9.37 -29.44 58.12
N THR A 623 -8.44 -29.29 59.07
CA THR A 623 -8.08 -30.30 60.08
C THR A 623 -8.59 -29.97 61.48
N THR A 624 -9.36 -28.88 61.62
CA THR A 624 -9.87 -28.38 62.90
C THR A 624 -11.15 -29.09 63.36
N VAL A 625 -11.55 -30.16 62.67
CA VAL A 625 -12.73 -30.99 62.94
C VAL A 625 -12.58 -31.97 64.13
N GLY A 626 -11.52 -31.81 64.93
CA GLY A 626 -11.31 -32.48 66.22
C GLY A 626 -10.93 -33.96 66.13
N SER A 627 -10.19 -34.48 67.11
CA SER A 627 -9.80 -35.91 67.21
C SER A 627 -10.47 -36.62 68.40
N ALA A 628 -10.69 -37.93 68.29
CA ALA A 628 -11.24 -38.73 69.38
C ALA A 628 -10.34 -39.93 69.67
N SER A 629 -9.96 -40.12 70.93
CA SER A 629 -9.14 -41.25 71.39
C SER A 629 -9.83 -41.96 72.55
N TRP A 630 -9.92 -43.29 72.49
CA TRP A 630 -10.49 -44.10 73.56
C TRP A 630 -9.86 -45.49 73.65
N THR A 631 -9.98 -46.09 74.83
CA THR A 631 -9.52 -47.46 75.09
C THR A 631 -10.69 -48.44 74.95
N THR A 632 -10.50 -49.48 74.15
CA THR A 632 -11.49 -50.56 73.95
C THR A 632 -11.52 -51.56 75.11
N SER A 633 -12.63 -52.28 75.29
CA SER A 633 -12.85 -53.22 76.40
C SER A 633 -13.18 -54.64 75.93
N LEU A 634 -12.75 -55.64 76.71
CA LEU A 634 -12.96 -57.05 76.38
C LEU A 634 -14.44 -57.48 76.45
N LEU A 635 -15.23 -56.90 77.35
CA LEU A 635 -16.55 -57.40 77.76
C LEU A 635 -17.72 -56.48 77.41
N GLY A 636 -17.54 -55.52 76.50
CA GLY A 636 -18.63 -54.64 76.05
C GLY A 636 -18.22 -53.71 74.92
N THR A 637 -19.22 -53.21 74.20
CA THR A 637 -19.02 -52.20 73.16
C THR A 637 -18.46 -50.92 73.77
N THR A 638 -17.44 -50.37 73.15
CA THR A 638 -16.86 -49.07 73.53
C THR A 638 -17.02 -48.09 72.39
N THR A 639 -17.16 -46.81 72.73
CA THR A 639 -17.30 -45.74 71.75
C THR A 639 -16.37 -44.58 72.08
N GLY A 640 -15.87 -43.92 71.05
CA GLY A 640 -15.24 -42.60 71.15
C GLY A 640 -15.90 -41.67 70.16
N SER A 641 -16.23 -40.47 70.63
CA SER A 641 -16.89 -39.44 69.82
C SER A 641 -16.01 -38.21 69.73
N GLY A 642 -15.97 -37.59 68.56
CA GLY A 642 -15.29 -36.34 68.30
C GLY A 642 -16.20 -35.40 67.51
N SER A 643 -15.91 -34.11 67.61
CA SER A 643 -16.61 -33.05 66.90
C SER A 643 -15.69 -31.87 66.71
N GLY A 644 -15.85 -31.16 65.59
CA GLY A 644 -15.23 -29.87 65.35
C GLY A 644 -15.88 -29.15 64.17
N THR A 645 -15.52 -27.89 63.98
CA THR A 645 -16.09 -27.05 62.92
C THR A 645 -15.12 -26.90 61.77
N PHE A 646 -15.63 -26.70 60.57
CA PHE A 646 -14.88 -26.22 59.42
C PHE A 646 -15.63 -25.07 58.74
N VAL A 647 -14.90 -24.18 58.10
CA VAL A 647 -15.47 -22.96 57.49
C VAL A 647 -15.30 -23.00 55.99
N VAL A 648 -16.37 -22.73 55.26
CA VAL A 648 -16.32 -22.32 53.86
C VAL A 648 -16.42 -20.81 53.83
N ASP A 649 -15.43 -20.15 53.24
CA ASP A 649 -15.29 -18.69 53.31
C ASP A 649 -16.40 -17.96 52.54
N PRO A 650 -16.74 -16.71 52.93
CA PRO A 650 -17.65 -15.86 52.15
C PRO A 650 -17.26 -15.78 50.67
N ASN A 651 -18.26 -15.71 49.79
CA ASN A 651 -18.09 -15.68 48.33
C ASN A 651 -17.37 -16.90 47.75
N THR A 652 -17.40 -18.03 48.47
CA THR A 652 -16.91 -19.31 47.96
C THR A 652 -17.93 -20.42 48.18
N ALA A 653 -17.87 -21.45 47.35
CA ALA A 653 -18.55 -22.71 47.56
C ALA A 653 -17.52 -23.85 47.57
N LEU A 654 -17.66 -24.82 48.47
CA LEU A 654 -16.81 -25.99 48.55
C LEU A 654 -17.42 -27.14 47.74
N HIS A 655 -16.69 -27.55 46.71
CA HIS A 655 -17.04 -28.59 45.76
C HIS A 655 -16.23 -29.86 45.98
N SER A 656 -16.78 -30.99 45.53
CA SER A 656 -16.13 -32.31 45.60
C SER A 656 -15.58 -32.63 47.00
N ALA A 657 -16.32 -32.21 48.03
CA ALA A 657 -15.90 -32.37 49.41
C ALA A 657 -15.74 -33.85 49.79
N SER A 658 -14.74 -34.15 50.60
CA SER A 658 -14.45 -35.48 51.12
C SER A 658 -14.04 -35.41 52.58
N LEU A 659 -14.46 -36.41 53.34
CA LEU A 659 -14.01 -36.59 54.73
C LEU A 659 -12.86 -37.60 54.72
N HIS A 660 -11.66 -37.13 55.04
CA HIS A 660 -10.52 -38.01 55.25
C HIS A 660 -10.50 -38.44 56.71
N PHE A 661 -10.42 -39.73 57.01
CA PHE A 661 -10.29 -40.25 58.37
C PHE A 661 -9.00 -41.05 58.52
N ASP A 662 -8.10 -40.61 59.38
CA ASP A 662 -6.97 -41.39 59.86
C ASP A 662 -7.31 -42.10 61.16
N VAL A 663 -7.08 -43.42 61.21
CA VAL A 663 -7.38 -44.27 62.37
C VAL A 663 -6.12 -44.97 62.85
N ALA A 664 -5.53 -44.45 63.94
CA ALA A 664 -4.37 -45.04 64.57
C ALA A 664 -4.78 -46.11 65.61
N SER A 665 -4.35 -47.35 65.40
CA SER A 665 -4.50 -48.44 66.39
C SER A 665 -3.49 -49.57 66.18
N LEU A 666 -3.18 -50.30 67.25
CA LEU A 666 -2.46 -51.58 67.21
C LEU A 666 -3.42 -52.80 67.09
N LEU A 667 -4.72 -52.55 67.03
CA LEU A 667 -5.76 -53.58 66.94
C LEU A 667 -6.15 -53.86 65.48
N ALA A 668 -6.69 -55.06 65.24
CA ALA A 668 -7.40 -55.33 63.99
C ALA A 668 -8.70 -54.52 63.95
N LEU A 669 -8.85 -53.65 62.95
CA LEU A 669 -9.94 -52.68 62.86
C LEU A 669 -11.24 -53.23 62.25
N GLY A 670 -11.31 -54.53 61.93
CA GLY A 670 -12.48 -55.13 61.27
C GLY A 670 -13.81 -55.03 62.04
N GLY A 671 -13.75 -54.82 63.36
CA GLY A 671 -14.95 -54.59 64.20
C GLY A 671 -15.34 -53.12 64.40
N LEU A 672 -14.53 -52.16 63.95
CA LEU A 672 -14.82 -50.74 64.08
C LEU A 672 -15.96 -50.33 63.13
N THR A 673 -16.90 -49.52 63.63
CA THR A 673 -17.85 -48.77 62.80
C THR A 673 -17.76 -47.30 63.17
N VAL A 674 -17.63 -46.41 62.19
CA VAL A 674 -17.63 -44.96 62.41
C VAL A 674 -18.87 -44.38 61.76
N ASN A 675 -19.73 -43.76 62.57
CA ASN A 675 -20.85 -42.95 62.08
C ASN A 675 -20.44 -41.48 62.11
N TRP A 676 -20.79 -40.71 61.08
CA TRP A 676 -20.46 -39.29 60.99
C TRP A 676 -21.67 -38.47 60.54
N THR A 677 -21.65 -37.18 60.84
CA THR A 677 -22.70 -36.21 60.56
C THR A 677 -22.08 -34.84 60.30
N ILE A 678 -22.49 -34.20 59.19
CA ILE A 678 -22.21 -32.80 58.89
C ILE A 678 -23.50 -32.01 59.15
N SER A 679 -23.41 -30.93 59.92
CA SER A 679 -24.53 -30.03 60.24
C SER A 679 -24.12 -28.57 60.18
N ASP A 680 -25.06 -27.68 59.93
CA ASP A 680 -24.92 -26.22 60.09
C ASP A 680 -25.88 -25.70 61.18
N ALA A 681 -26.07 -24.38 61.24
CA ALA A 681 -27.01 -23.75 62.17
C ALA A 681 -28.50 -24.10 61.89
N ASN A 682 -28.82 -24.58 60.68
CA ASN A 682 -30.17 -24.90 60.23
C ASN A 682 -30.51 -26.39 60.43
N GLY A 683 -29.51 -27.25 60.61
CA GLY A 683 -29.70 -28.64 60.98
C GLY A 683 -28.68 -29.58 60.36
N VAL A 684 -29.06 -30.85 60.24
CA VAL A 684 -28.21 -31.90 59.64
C VAL A 684 -28.25 -31.79 58.11
N ILE A 685 -27.07 -31.75 57.50
CA ILE A 685 -26.89 -31.67 56.05
C ILE A 685 -26.69 -33.07 55.47
N ARG A 686 -25.77 -33.85 56.05
CA ARG A 686 -25.45 -35.19 55.56
C ARG A 686 -24.96 -36.09 56.69
N THR A 687 -25.35 -37.35 56.65
CA THR A 687 -24.87 -38.39 57.56
C THR A 687 -24.34 -39.57 56.78
N GLY A 688 -23.41 -40.31 57.36
CA GLY A 688 -22.95 -41.56 56.77
C GLY A 688 -22.24 -42.45 57.79
N SER A 689 -21.79 -43.60 57.31
CA SER A 689 -21.06 -44.56 58.12
C SER A 689 -20.07 -45.36 57.28
N PHE A 690 -18.95 -45.76 57.86
CA PHE A 690 -18.05 -46.75 57.26
C PHE A 690 -17.61 -47.79 58.30
N SER A 691 -17.21 -48.96 57.80
CA SER A 691 -16.63 -50.03 58.63
C SER A 691 -15.10 -49.98 58.58
N GLY A 692 -14.45 -50.36 59.67
CA GLY A 692 -12.98 -50.40 59.75
C GLY A 692 -12.34 -51.46 58.84
N GLY A 693 -13.14 -52.40 58.30
CA GLY A 693 -12.70 -53.28 57.21
C GLY A 693 -12.46 -52.56 55.88
N SER A 694 -12.93 -51.31 55.74
CA SER A 694 -12.74 -50.47 54.55
C SER A 694 -11.49 -49.57 54.66
N LEU A 695 -10.81 -49.57 55.82
CA LEU A 695 -9.59 -48.79 56.03
C LEU A 695 -8.42 -49.44 55.29
N LEU A 696 -7.78 -48.71 54.38
CA LEU A 696 -6.58 -49.13 53.67
C LEU A 696 -5.39 -48.40 54.27
N GLY A 697 -4.45 -49.13 54.88
CA GLY A 697 -3.29 -48.51 55.55
C GLY A 697 -3.64 -47.71 56.81
N GLY A 698 -4.85 -47.84 57.35
CA GLY A 698 -5.31 -47.12 58.53
C GLY A 698 -6.13 -45.86 58.22
N SER A 699 -6.38 -45.55 56.95
CA SER A 699 -7.18 -44.37 56.56
C SER A 699 -8.27 -44.71 55.55
N ILE A 700 -9.21 -43.77 55.38
CA ILE A 700 -10.26 -43.82 54.35
C ILE A 700 -10.66 -42.40 53.94
N ASP A 701 -10.86 -42.20 52.64
CA ASP A 701 -11.54 -41.03 52.09
C ASP A 701 -13.01 -41.36 51.85
N VAL A 702 -13.90 -40.56 52.43
CA VAL A 702 -15.35 -40.67 52.24
C VAL A 702 -15.79 -39.52 51.33
N PRO A 703 -15.97 -39.75 50.02
CA PRO A 703 -16.43 -38.72 49.11
C PRO A 703 -17.88 -38.33 49.42
N LEU A 704 -18.16 -37.03 49.44
CA LEU A 704 -19.49 -36.47 49.65
C LEU A 704 -20.16 -36.19 48.29
N THR A 705 -20.24 -37.21 47.43
CA THR A 705 -20.74 -37.06 46.05
C THR A 705 -22.10 -36.34 46.00
N GLY A 706 -22.20 -35.32 45.14
CA GLY A 706 -23.39 -34.49 45.00
C GLY A 706 -23.71 -33.64 46.23
N LEU A 707 -22.70 -33.22 46.99
CA LEU A 707 -22.81 -32.22 48.04
C LEU A 707 -21.83 -31.10 47.78
N ASP A 708 -22.37 -29.92 47.46
CA ASP A 708 -21.62 -28.67 47.49
C ASP A 708 -22.07 -27.87 48.71
N LEU A 709 -21.10 -27.23 49.36
CA LEU A 709 -21.32 -26.48 50.59
C LEU A 709 -21.10 -25.00 50.33
N ASN A 710 -22.13 -24.18 50.57
CA ASN A 710 -22.06 -22.73 50.50
C ASN A 710 -21.12 -22.13 51.55
N ALA A 711 -20.85 -20.84 51.43
CA ALA A 711 -20.21 -20.07 52.50
C ALA A 711 -20.95 -20.28 53.84
N GLY A 712 -20.21 -20.65 54.88
CA GLY A 712 -20.81 -20.96 56.18
C GLY A 712 -19.89 -21.73 57.11
N THR A 713 -20.33 -21.85 58.36
CA THR A 713 -19.67 -22.68 59.37
C THR A 713 -20.42 -23.99 59.53
N TYR A 714 -19.71 -25.08 59.31
CA TYR A 714 -20.23 -26.44 59.40
C TYR A 714 -19.59 -27.17 60.58
N THR A 715 -20.29 -28.15 61.13
CA THR A 715 -19.79 -29.03 62.19
C THR A 715 -19.75 -30.46 61.68
N LEU A 716 -18.56 -31.09 61.74
CA LEU A 716 -18.41 -32.53 61.58
C LEU A 716 -18.42 -33.18 62.96
N SER A 717 -19.42 -34.03 63.21
CA SER A 717 -19.51 -34.90 64.38
C SER A 717 -19.35 -36.34 63.96
N TYR A 718 -18.62 -37.14 64.74
CA TYR A 718 -18.43 -38.57 64.45
C TYR A 718 -18.33 -39.40 65.72
N THR A 719 -18.68 -40.68 65.62
CA THR A 719 -18.59 -41.65 66.71
C THR A 719 -18.12 -42.99 66.17
N GLY A 720 -16.94 -43.40 66.64
CA GLY A 720 -16.41 -44.75 66.44
C GLY A 720 -16.97 -45.71 67.49
N SER A 721 -17.32 -46.93 67.08
CA SER A 721 -17.83 -47.99 67.95
C SER A 721 -17.12 -49.30 67.65
N VAL A 722 -16.64 -49.99 68.69
CA VAL A 722 -16.01 -51.31 68.59
C VAL A 722 -16.72 -52.28 69.54
N PRO A 723 -17.24 -53.42 69.07
CA PRO A 723 -17.83 -54.45 69.92
C PRO A 723 -16.79 -55.09 70.85
N GLY A 724 -17.23 -55.74 71.93
CA GLY A 724 -16.31 -56.47 72.82
C GLY A 724 -15.49 -57.52 72.07
N LEU A 725 -14.39 -58.01 72.68
CA LEU A 725 -13.35 -58.93 72.16
C LEU A 725 -12.01 -58.28 71.71
N SER A 726 -11.73 -57.01 72.03
CA SER A 726 -10.42 -56.37 71.77
C SER A 726 -10.04 -55.37 72.88
N VAL A 727 -8.75 -55.25 73.21
CA VAL A 727 -8.24 -54.31 74.24
C VAL A 727 -7.03 -53.55 73.69
N GLY A 728 -7.19 -52.24 73.52
CA GLY A 728 -6.17 -51.33 72.99
C GLY A 728 -6.74 -49.95 72.69
N ASN A 729 -5.86 -48.99 72.40
CA ASN A 729 -6.25 -47.62 72.08
C ASN A 729 -6.62 -47.48 70.60
N ILE A 730 -7.66 -46.70 70.31
CA ILE A 730 -8.01 -46.24 68.97
C ILE A 730 -8.06 -44.72 69.01
N THR A 731 -7.41 -44.08 68.03
CA THR A 731 -7.52 -42.64 67.78
C THR A 731 -8.06 -42.42 66.37
N ILE A 732 -9.12 -41.64 66.24
CA ILE A 732 -9.66 -41.17 64.96
C ILE A 732 -9.29 -39.68 64.81
N THR A 733 -8.68 -39.33 63.68
CA THR A 733 -8.31 -37.96 63.31
C THR A 733 -8.86 -37.67 61.91
N PRO A 734 -9.97 -36.92 61.79
CA PRO A 734 -10.51 -36.53 60.50
C PRO A 734 -9.93 -35.22 59.96
N SER A 735 -10.07 -35.03 58.65
CA SER A 735 -10.01 -33.74 57.97
C SER A 735 -11.10 -33.65 56.90
N VAL A 736 -11.41 -32.42 56.47
CA VAL A 736 -12.31 -32.14 55.34
C VAL A 736 -11.46 -31.62 54.21
N ASN A 737 -11.51 -32.26 53.05
CA ASN A 737 -10.76 -31.85 51.86
C ASN A 737 -11.72 -31.58 50.70
N GLY A 738 -11.35 -30.70 49.78
CA GLY A 738 -12.13 -30.44 48.57
C GLY A 738 -11.54 -29.33 47.73
N THR A 739 -12.36 -28.67 46.91
CA THR A 739 -11.96 -27.55 46.08
C THR A 739 -12.94 -26.40 46.30
N THR A 740 -12.46 -25.22 46.68
CA THR A 740 -13.30 -24.01 46.73
C THR A 740 -13.40 -23.39 45.36
N TYR A 741 -14.60 -22.97 45.00
CA TYR A 741 -14.92 -22.18 43.81
C TYR A 741 -15.22 -20.76 44.28
N SER A 742 -14.60 -19.75 43.67
CA SER A 742 -14.95 -18.36 43.93
C SER A 742 -16.26 -18.01 43.23
N LEU A 743 -17.19 -17.39 43.94
CA LEU A 743 -18.46 -16.90 43.38
C LEU A 743 -18.33 -15.46 42.83
N THR A 744 -17.16 -14.83 42.97
CA THR A 744 -16.89 -13.44 42.57
C THR A 744 -15.79 -13.31 41.53
N GLN A 745 -14.98 -14.35 41.33
CA GLN A 745 -13.82 -14.33 40.45
C GLN A 745 -13.94 -15.41 39.39
N PHE A 746 -13.87 -14.96 38.15
CA PHE A 746 -13.93 -15.78 36.95
C PHE A 746 -12.64 -15.57 36.16
N ASP A 747 -11.95 -16.66 35.87
CA ASP A 747 -10.69 -16.64 35.15
C ASP A 747 -10.91 -17.10 33.70
N SER A 748 -10.21 -16.48 32.76
CA SER A 748 -10.22 -16.88 31.34
C SER A 748 -9.72 -18.32 31.17
N THR A 749 -10.35 -19.08 30.27
CA THR A 749 -9.81 -20.36 29.81
C THR A 749 -8.61 -20.14 28.86
N SER A 750 -7.97 -21.22 28.40
CA SER A 750 -6.87 -21.13 27.45
C SER A 750 -7.34 -21.14 26.00
N GLY A 751 -6.50 -20.66 25.07
CA GLY A 751 -6.71 -20.81 23.62
C GLY A 751 -7.55 -19.73 22.96
N HIS A 752 -7.80 -18.60 23.64
CA HIS A 752 -8.47 -17.45 23.02
C HIS A 752 -7.48 -16.67 22.15
N THR A 753 -7.70 -16.71 20.84
CA THR A 753 -6.91 -15.98 19.85
C THR A 753 -7.80 -15.23 18.86
N VAL A 754 -7.28 -14.14 18.32
CA VAL A 754 -7.87 -13.43 17.18
C VAL A 754 -6.78 -13.03 16.20
N ASP A 755 -7.06 -13.23 14.91
CA ASP A 755 -6.18 -12.91 13.81
C ASP A 755 -6.72 -11.70 13.02
N GLY A 756 -5.82 -10.95 12.38
CA GLY A 756 -6.16 -9.80 11.55
C GLY A 756 -4.96 -9.23 10.81
N ASN A 757 -5.14 -8.13 10.10
CA ASN A 757 -4.08 -7.42 9.41
C ASN A 757 -4.33 -5.91 9.38
N ILE A 758 -3.43 -5.12 9.98
CA ILE A 758 -3.54 -3.66 10.10
C ILE A 758 -3.41 -2.89 8.77
N PHE A 759 -3.20 -3.56 7.63
CA PHE A 759 -3.01 -2.90 6.33
C PHE A 759 -4.14 -3.15 5.34
N ASP A 760 -4.91 -4.23 5.48
CA ASP A 760 -5.86 -4.67 4.45
C ASP A 760 -7.27 -4.08 4.62
N GLY A 761 -7.49 -3.33 5.70
CA GLY A 761 -8.75 -2.67 6.03
C GLY A 761 -9.82 -3.58 6.62
N THR A 762 -9.55 -4.87 6.83
CA THR A 762 -10.54 -5.83 7.36
C THR A 762 -10.95 -5.55 8.80
N ASP A 763 -10.07 -4.91 9.57
CA ASP A 763 -10.26 -4.46 10.96
C ASP A 763 -10.58 -2.96 11.09
N SER A 764 -10.66 -2.22 9.98
CA SER A 764 -10.87 -0.76 9.96
C SER A 764 -12.07 -0.36 9.08
N ALA A 765 -13.08 -1.23 8.99
CA ALA A 765 -14.31 -1.02 8.21
C ALA A 765 -14.06 -0.70 6.72
N GLY A 766 -12.97 -1.24 6.16
CA GLY A 766 -12.59 -1.12 4.75
C GLY A 766 -11.62 0.04 4.44
N ALA A 767 -11.14 0.78 5.43
CA ALA A 767 -10.11 1.79 5.24
C ALA A 767 -8.72 1.16 5.40
N MET A 768 -7.89 1.18 4.35
CA MET A 768 -6.55 0.60 4.35
C MET A 768 -5.50 1.62 4.77
N ASP A 769 -4.54 1.20 5.59
CA ASP A 769 -3.32 1.96 5.83
C ASP A 769 -2.55 2.18 4.53
N GLN A 770 -2.09 3.42 4.33
CA GLN A 770 -1.33 3.80 3.15
C GLN A 770 0.16 3.79 3.47
N LEU A 771 0.90 2.90 2.81
CA LEU A 771 2.36 2.86 2.86
C LEU A 771 2.93 3.55 1.62
N GLN A 772 4.05 4.26 1.77
CA GLN A 772 4.72 4.89 0.63
C GLN A 772 5.54 3.91 -0.20
N SER A 773 6.14 2.93 0.46
CA SER A 773 7.16 2.05 -0.11
C SER A 773 7.39 0.81 0.74
N VAL A 774 8.15 -0.16 0.21
CA VAL A 774 8.62 -1.30 1.01
C VAL A 774 9.61 -0.89 2.11
N ASP A 775 10.10 0.35 2.09
CA ASP A 775 10.93 0.90 3.15
C ASP A 775 10.14 1.39 4.37
N THR A 776 8.82 1.47 4.27
CA THR A 776 7.98 1.87 5.40
C THR A 776 8.11 0.87 6.55
N ARG A 777 8.38 1.37 7.76
CA ARG A 777 8.56 0.58 8.98
C ARG A 777 7.36 0.75 9.91
N VAL A 778 6.97 -0.33 10.59
CA VAL A 778 5.96 -0.28 11.65
C VAL A 778 6.65 -0.32 12.99
N THR A 779 6.37 0.64 13.87
CA THR A 779 6.81 0.60 15.26
C THR A 779 5.62 0.47 16.19
N ILE A 780 5.63 -0.55 17.04
CA ILE A 780 4.54 -0.89 17.96
C ILE A 780 5.04 -0.74 19.39
N THR A 781 4.22 -0.13 20.25
CA THR A 781 4.53 0.03 21.68
C THR A 781 3.73 -0.96 22.51
N GLY A 782 4.42 -1.84 23.24
CA GLY A 782 3.80 -2.75 24.20
C GLY A 782 3.38 -2.04 25.50
N PHE A 783 2.56 -2.72 26.29
CA PHE A 783 2.08 -2.20 27.58
C PHE A 783 3.24 -1.94 28.57
N ASP A 784 4.32 -2.72 28.49
CA ASP A 784 5.52 -2.53 29.29
C ASP A 784 6.35 -1.29 28.88
N GLY A 785 5.91 -0.55 27.85
CA GLY A 785 6.59 0.62 27.29
C GLY A 785 7.71 0.27 26.30
N THR A 786 7.95 -1.01 26.02
CA THR A 786 8.94 -1.46 25.04
C THR A 786 8.40 -1.20 23.64
N THR A 787 9.19 -0.50 22.84
CA THR A 787 8.90 -0.30 21.41
C THR A 787 9.60 -1.37 20.57
N THR A 788 8.88 -1.91 19.61
CA THR A 788 9.39 -2.88 18.64
C THR A 788 9.19 -2.33 17.25
N THR A 789 10.26 -2.20 16.48
CA THR A 789 10.18 -1.82 15.06
C THR A 789 10.28 -3.06 14.19
N LEU A 790 9.27 -3.28 13.37
CA LEU A 790 9.20 -4.34 12.38
C LEU A 790 9.88 -3.86 11.10
N ASP A 791 10.92 -4.58 10.70
CA ASP A 791 11.70 -4.28 9.51
C ASP A 791 11.38 -5.30 8.41
N PRO A 792 10.77 -4.89 7.28
CA PRO A 792 10.40 -5.79 6.18
C PRO A 792 11.59 -6.46 5.51
N TYR A 793 12.82 -5.98 5.72
CA TYR A 793 14.02 -6.68 5.26
C TYR A 793 14.36 -7.84 6.18
N THR A 794 14.09 -7.75 7.48
CA THR A 794 14.39 -8.85 8.43
C THR A 794 13.45 -10.06 8.31
N GLY A 795 12.38 -9.93 7.52
CA GLY A 795 11.44 -10.99 7.16
C GLY A 795 10.38 -11.29 8.22
N SER A 796 9.51 -12.26 7.88
CA SER A 796 8.29 -12.74 8.56
C SER A 796 8.50 -13.35 9.97
N THR A 797 9.47 -12.85 10.75
CA THR A 797 9.45 -13.16 12.19
C THR A 797 8.36 -12.33 12.83
N LEU A 798 7.22 -12.95 13.07
CA LEU A 798 6.24 -12.45 14.03
C LEU A 798 6.98 -12.04 15.30
N VAL A 799 6.83 -10.79 15.72
CA VAL A 799 7.40 -10.31 16.97
C VAL A 799 6.31 -10.26 18.01
N ASN A 800 6.63 -10.74 19.21
CA ASN A 800 5.73 -10.72 20.35
C ASN A 800 5.85 -9.39 21.09
N VAL A 801 4.74 -8.68 21.16
CA VAL A 801 4.56 -7.43 21.91
C VAL A 801 3.69 -7.73 23.13
N THR A 802 4.20 -7.37 24.32
CA THR A 802 3.49 -7.56 25.59
C THR A 802 2.24 -6.68 25.65
N GLY A 803 1.05 -7.28 25.81
CA GLY A 803 -0.20 -6.58 26.11
C GLY A 803 -0.48 -6.49 27.61
N HIS A 804 -1.57 -5.84 27.99
CA HIS A 804 -2.07 -5.82 29.37
C HIS A 804 -2.50 -7.21 29.85
N TYR A 805 -3.23 -7.93 28.99
CA TYR A 805 -3.88 -9.20 29.33
C TYR A 805 -3.37 -10.38 28.50
N GLY A 806 -2.64 -10.11 27.42
CA GLY A 806 -2.20 -11.10 26.46
C GLY A 806 -0.90 -10.72 25.75
N THR A 807 -0.65 -11.37 24.62
CA THR A 807 0.50 -11.11 23.76
C THR A 807 0.02 -10.90 22.33
N LEU A 808 0.46 -9.82 21.69
CA LEU A 808 0.27 -9.58 20.27
C LEU A 808 1.49 -10.12 19.52
N SER A 809 1.28 -11.06 18.60
CA SER A 809 2.30 -11.53 17.66
C SER A 809 2.04 -10.89 16.31
N ILE A 810 2.96 -10.08 15.78
CA ILE A 810 2.71 -9.27 14.58
C ILE A 810 3.93 -9.21 13.65
N GLY A 811 3.67 -9.29 12.34
CA GLY A 811 4.66 -9.28 11.27
C GLY A 811 4.77 -7.92 10.57
N ALA A 812 5.86 -7.72 9.82
CA ALA A 812 6.07 -6.50 9.03
C ALA A 812 5.05 -6.33 7.89
N ASP A 813 4.30 -7.39 7.56
CA ASP A 813 3.17 -7.45 6.63
C ASP A 813 1.83 -7.08 7.24
N GLY A 814 1.83 -6.61 8.49
CA GLY A 814 0.64 -6.18 9.21
C GLY A 814 -0.18 -7.34 9.78
N HIS A 815 0.06 -8.58 9.34
CA HIS A 815 -0.64 -9.75 9.88
C HIS A 815 -0.30 -9.92 11.36
N TYR A 816 -1.33 -10.11 12.17
CA TYR A 816 -1.19 -10.35 13.60
C TYR A 816 -2.08 -11.47 14.11
N THR A 817 -1.63 -12.06 15.22
CA THR A 817 -2.41 -12.92 16.11
C THR A 817 -2.29 -12.33 17.52
N TYR A 818 -3.40 -11.95 18.13
CA TYR A 818 -3.44 -11.67 19.57
C TYR A 818 -3.86 -12.94 20.32
N THR A 819 -3.14 -13.27 21.40
CA THR A 819 -3.47 -14.38 22.30
C THR A 819 -3.70 -13.85 23.72
N LEU A 820 -4.90 -14.06 24.27
CA LEU A 820 -5.17 -13.76 25.68
C LEU A 820 -4.46 -14.77 26.58
N ASN A 821 -3.86 -14.30 27.67
CA ASN A 821 -3.25 -15.21 28.64
C ASN A 821 -4.33 -16.07 29.33
N SER A 822 -3.99 -17.34 29.61
CA SER A 822 -4.86 -18.20 30.40
C SER A 822 -4.85 -17.78 31.87
N GLY A 823 -6.00 -17.89 32.53
CA GLY A 823 -6.11 -17.60 33.96
C GLY A 823 -6.18 -16.10 34.29
N VAL A 824 -6.47 -15.25 33.30
CA VAL A 824 -6.69 -13.82 33.53
C VAL A 824 -8.03 -13.67 34.23
N SER A 825 -8.01 -13.13 35.44
CA SER A 825 -9.23 -12.78 36.18
C SER A 825 -9.98 -11.69 35.42
N LEU A 826 -11.17 -12.00 34.90
CA LEU A 826 -11.95 -11.10 34.04
C LEU A 826 -12.27 -9.76 34.74
N SER A 827 -12.50 -9.78 36.06
CA SER A 827 -12.72 -8.56 36.86
C SER A 827 -11.55 -7.58 36.87
N THR A 828 -10.36 -7.99 36.39
CA THR A 828 -9.19 -7.10 36.24
C THR A 828 -9.10 -6.42 34.88
N ILE A 829 -9.95 -6.82 33.92
CA ILE A 829 -10.05 -6.24 32.58
C ILE A 829 -10.90 -4.97 32.62
N THR A 830 -10.31 -3.89 33.15
CA THR A 830 -10.99 -2.60 33.37
C THR A 830 -10.78 -1.58 32.24
N SER A 831 -9.95 -1.91 31.25
CA SER A 831 -9.77 -1.17 30.00
C SER A 831 -9.67 -2.13 28.82
N LYS A 832 -10.02 -1.67 27.62
CA LYS A 832 -9.77 -2.45 26.40
C LYS A 832 -8.27 -2.59 26.17
N GLU A 833 -7.86 -3.72 25.60
CA GLU A 833 -6.51 -3.96 25.10
C GLU A 833 -6.29 -3.17 23.81
N VAL A 834 -5.29 -2.28 23.83
CA VAL A 834 -4.99 -1.34 22.73
C VAL A 834 -3.48 -1.28 22.53
N PHE A 835 -3.04 -1.43 21.28
CA PHE A 835 -1.66 -1.25 20.87
C PHE A 835 -1.54 -0.01 20.01
N ASN A 836 -0.64 0.91 20.37
CA ASN A 836 -0.32 2.05 19.50
C ASN A 836 0.76 1.64 18.52
N TYR A 837 0.56 1.95 17.24
CA TYR A 837 1.57 1.74 16.21
C TYR A 837 1.85 3.02 15.41
N THR A 838 3.00 3.05 14.77
CA THR A 838 3.51 4.19 14.02
C THR A 838 4.13 3.70 12.73
N LEU A 839 3.64 4.20 11.60
CA LEU A 839 4.28 4.03 10.30
C LEU A 839 5.38 5.06 10.16
N THR A 840 6.52 4.67 9.59
CA THR A 840 7.66 5.56 9.33
C THR A 840 8.23 5.29 7.95
N ASP A 841 8.24 6.30 7.07
CA ASP A 841 8.80 6.17 5.72
C ASP A 841 10.35 6.26 5.72
N ALA A 842 10.97 6.05 4.56
CA ALA A 842 12.43 6.11 4.39
C ALA A 842 13.03 7.50 4.71
N ASN A 843 12.23 8.56 4.63
CA ASN A 843 12.63 9.95 4.90
C ASN A 843 12.43 10.33 6.38
N GLY A 844 11.83 9.45 7.19
CA GLY A 844 11.53 9.65 8.60
C GLY A 844 10.23 10.41 8.86
N ASN A 845 9.34 10.57 7.88
CA ASN A 845 7.98 11.04 8.16
C ASN A 845 7.20 9.94 8.87
N THR A 846 6.29 10.33 9.77
CA THR A 846 5.57 9.39 10.64
C THR A 846 4.07 9.65 10.66
N ASP A 847 3.28 8.59 10.80
CA ASP A 847 1.86 8.67 11.14
C ASP A 847 1.47 7.57 12.13
N THR A 848 0.44 7.80 12.95
CA THR A 848 0.13 6.95 14.12
C THR A 848 -1.32 6.54 14.22
N ALA A 849 -1.55 5.28 14.56
CA ALA A 849 -2.88 4.73 14.81
C ALA A 849 -2.86 3.68 15.93
N THR A 850 -4.02 3.09 16.21
CA THR A 850 -4.20 2.10 17.27
C THR A 850 -4.86 0.83 16.75
N LEU A 851 -4.35 -0.33 17.18
CA LEU A 851 -5.05 -1.60 17.08
C LEU A 851 -5.76 -1.91 18.40
N THR A 852 -7.09 -1.96 18.39
CA THR A 852 -7.91 -2.36 19.55
C THR A 852 -8.34 -3.80 19.42
N ILE A 853 -8.02 -4.64 20.41
CA ILE A 853 -8.49 -6.03 20.44
C ILE A 853 -9.92 -6.05 20.99
N ASN A 854 -10.87 -6.48 20.16
CA ASN A 854 -12.28 -6.57 20.52
C ASN A 854 -12.57 -7.93 21.19
N MET A 855 -12.86 -7.94 22.48
CA MET A 855 -13.19 -9.15 23.23
C MET A 855 -14.68 -9.19 23.56
N ALA A 856 -15.23 -10.40 23.68
CA ALA A 856 -16.57 -10.66 24.21
C ALA A 856 -16.48 -11.71 25.34
N PRO A 857 -16.23 -11.27 26.59
CA PRO A 857 -16.14 -12.17 27.73
C PRO A 857 -17.46 -12.84 28.08
N GLN A 858 -17.38 -14.12 28.45
CA GLN A 858 -18.51 -14.99 28.73
C GLN A 858 -18.36 -15.58 30.13
N PHE A 859 -19.24 -15.17 31.01
CA PHE A 859 -19.37 -15.65 32.38
C PHE A 859 -20.36 -16.80 32.40
N VAL A 860 -19.98 -17.95 32.93
CA VAL A 860 -20.88 -19.09 33.09
C VAL A 860 -21.34 -19.13 34.54
N SER A 861 -22.64 -18.97 34.78
CA SER A 861 -23.23 -19.06 36.12
C SER A 861 -23.12 -20.50 36.67
N SER A 862 -22.92 -20.60 37.98
CA SER A 862 -22.84 -21.85 38.75
C SER A 862 -24.20 -22.28 39.31
N GLU A 863 -24.21 -23.36 40.11
CA GLU A 863 -25.38 -23.73 40.91
C GLU A 863 -25.54 -22.93 42.23
N HIS A 864 -24.66 -21.95 42.48
CA HIS A 864 -24.69 -21.04 43.62
C HIS A 864 -25.03 -19.61 43.17
N ASN A 865 -25.31 -18.74 44.14
CA ASN A 865 -25.53 -17.33 43.85
C ASN A 865 -24.18 -16.64 43.55
N ASP A 866 -23.95 -16.29 42.31
CA ASP A 866 -22.74 -15.64 41.83
C ASP A 866 -22.82 -14.11 41.90
N VAL A 867 -21.65 -13.48 41.98
CA VAL A 867 -21.50 -12.02 41.94
C VAL A 867 -20.56 -11.67 40.78
N ILE A 868 -21.16 -11.24 39.68
CA ILE A 868 -20.50 -10.89 38.43
C ILE A 868 -20.07 -9.42 38.47
N THR A 869 -18.80 -9.20 38.15
CA THR A 869 -18.26 -7.89 37.78
C THR A 869 -17.72 -8.02 36.36
N GLY A 870 -18.46 -7.45 35.41
CA GLY A 870 -18.12 -7.40 33.99
C GLY A 870 -16.84 -6.61 33.72
N THR A 871 -16.34 -6.74 32.50
CA THR A 871 -15.11 -6.14 32.00
C THR A 871 -15.38 -4.76 31.36
N ALA A 872 -14.36 -4.21 30.67
CA ALA A 872 -14.50 -3.03 29.82
C ALA A 872 -15.17 -3.31 28.46
N TYR A 873 -15.50 -4.57 28.17
CA TYR A 873 -16.12 -5.01 26.93
C TYR A 873 -17.63 -5.22 27.10
N GLY A 874 -18.31 -5.64 26.03
CA GLY A 874 -19.67 -6.16 26.14
C GLY A 874 -19.61 -7.61 26.61
N ASP A 875 -20.05 -7.85 27.84
CA ASP A 875 -19.95 -9.17 28.47
C ASP A 875 -21.23 -9.98 28.30
N THR A 876 -21.15 -11.31 28.40
CA THR A 876 -22.34 -12.18 28.42
C THR A 876 -22.35 -13.06 29.66
N LEU A 877 -23.43 -13.02 30.44
CA LEU A 877 -23.70 -14.01 31.49
C LEU A 877 -24.55 -15.15 30.95
N ILE A 878 -24.05 -16.38 31.01
CA ILE A 878 -24.64 -17.58 30.43
C ILE A 878 -25.18 -18.50 31.52
N TYR A 879 -26.45 -18.88 31.39
CA TYR A 879 -27.09 -19.85 32.27
C TYR A 879 -27.28 -21.22 31.60
N GLN A 880 -26.44 -22.21 31.97
CA GLN A 880 -26.43 -23.56 31.36
C GLN A 880 -26.70 -24.73 32.35
N VAL A 881 -26.94 -24.42 33.62
CA VAL A 881 -26.83 -25.37 34.76
C VAL A 881 -27.96 -26.43 34.82
N LEU A 882 -28.94 -26.37 33.93
CA LEU A 882 -30.18 -27.17 34.02
C LEU A 882 -30.40 -28.21 32.91
N ASN A 883 -29.36 -28.53 32.14
CA ASN A 883 -29.40 -29.53 31.04
C ASN A 883 -29.67 -30.98 31.54
N SER A 884 -29.55 -31.28 32.86
CA SER A 884 -29.84 -32.62 33.38
C SER A 884 -31.31 -32.82 33.83
N THR A 885 -31.83 -34.04 33.64
CA THR A 885 -33.25 -34.46 33.74
C THR A 885 -33.94 -34.24 35.11
N ALA A 886 -33.25 -33.67 36.10
CA ALA A 886 -33.80 -33.43 37.44
C ALA A 886 -34.21 -31.97 37.71
N GLY A 887 -33.91 -31.02 36.81
CA GLY A 887 -34.38 -29.62 36.82
C GLY A 887 -34.58 -28.99 38.21
N ASN A 888 -33.53 -28.41 38.80
CA ASN A 888 -33.72 -27.55 39.97
C ASN A 888 -34.56 -26.33 39.58
N ALA A 889 -35.60 -26.02 40.36
CA ALA A 889 -36.54 -24.93 40.09
C ALA A 889 -35.89 -23.54 40.12
N THR A 890 -34.70 -23.43 40.70
CA THR A 890 -34.02 -22.16 40.94
C THR A 890 -33.00 -21.75 39.88
N ALA A 891 -32.95 -22.50 38.79
CA ALA A 891 -32.09 -22.22 37.65
C ALA A 891 -30.58 -22.11 37.88
N GLY A 892 -30.09 -22.84 38.87
CA GLY A 892 -28.69 -22.75 39.29
C GLY A 892 -28.50 -21.85 40.49
N ASN A 893 -29.54 -21.43 41.22
CA ASN A 893 -29.36 -20.63 42.43
C ASN A 893 -29.78 -21.43 43.67
N VAL A 894 -28.86 -21.80 44.56
CA VAL A 894 -29.21 -22.54 45.81
C VAL A 894 -30.33 -21.89 46.65
N SER A 895 -30.60 -20.59 46.47
CA SER A 895 -31.72 -19.87 47.09
C SER A 895 -32.59 -19.17 46.03
N SER A 896 -33.88 -19.54 45.96
CA SER A 896 -34.85 -18.95 45.03
C SER A 896 -35.15 -17.46 45.25
N THR A 897 -34.62 -16.85 46.32
CA THR A 897 -34.94 -15.47 46.73
C THR A 897 -33.82 -14.45 46.51
N ALA A 898 -32.59 -14.89 46.24
CA ALA A 898 -31.45 -13.98 46.07
C ALA A 898 -30.96 -13.93 44.62
N GLY A 899 -30.78 -15.10 43.98
CA GLY A 899 -30.19 -15.19 42.65
C GLY A 899 -28.77 -14.63 42.56
N ASP A 900 -28.26 -14.52 41.34
CA ASP A 900 -26.99 -13.89 41.04
C ASP A 900 -27.07 -12.37 41.15
N HIS A 901 -25.92 -11.72 41.28
CA HIS A 901 -25.79 -10.27 41.23
C HIS A 901 -24.82 -9.88 40.13
N TRP A 902 -25.17 -8.88 39.31
CA TRP A 902 -24.25 -8.27 38.36
C TRP A 902 -24.03 -6.81 38.77
N THR A 903 -22.82 -6.52 39.23
CA THR A 903 -22.51 -5.28 39.97
C THR A 903 -22.34 -4.04 39.09
N ASN A 904 -22.02 -4.23 37.81
CA ASN A 904 -21.67 -3.17 36.86
C ASN A 904 -22.28 -3.38 35.45
N PHE A 905 -23.42 -4.07 35.34
CA PHE A 905 -24.09 -4.30 34.06
C PHE A 905 -24.34 -2.98 33.30
N SER A 906 -24.06 -2.99 32.01
CA SER A 906 -24.03 -1.79 31.17
C SER A 906 -24.74 -1.98 29.84
N LEU A 907 -25.88 -1.29 29.68
CA LEU A 907 -26.59 -1.21 28.40
C LEU A 907 -25.70 -0.59 27.31
N ALA A 908 -24.87 0.39 27.67
CA ALA A 908 -24.02 1.10 26.70
C ALA A 908 -22.84 0.26 26.20
N GLN A 909 -22.31 -0.64 27.02
CA GLN A 909 -21.25 -1.58 26.60
C GLN A 909 -21.81 -2.75 25.78
N GLY A 910 -23.13 -2.97 25.84
CA GLY A 910 -23.79 -4.05 25.13
C GLY A 910 -23.81 -5.36 25.91
N ASP A 911 -23.79 -5.32 27.24
CA ASP A 911 -23.81 -6.51 28.11
C ASP A 911 -25.06 -7.35 27.89
N LYS A 912 -24.93 -8.67 27.94
CA LYS A 912 -25.98 -9.63 27.60
C LYS A 912 -26.18 -10.68 28.67
N ILE A 913 -27.39 -11.21 28.73
CA ILE A 913 -27.77 -12.35 29.56
C ILE A 913 -28.33 -13.42 28.64
N ASP A 914 -27.65 -14.56 28.58
CA ASP A 914 -28.06 -15.74 27.81
C ASP A 914 -28.85 -16.70 28.69
N ILE A 915 -30.12 -16.88 28.31
CA ILE A 915 -31.09 -17.75 28.97
C ILE A 915 -31.54 -18.91 28.08
N GLY A 916 -30.93 -19.09 26.90
CA GLY A 916 -31.45 -20.01 25.88
C GLY A 916 -31.61 -21.44 26.38
N ASP A 917 -30.61 -21.94 27.11
CA ASP A 917 -30.61 -23.28 27.70
C ASP A 917 -31.65 -23.46 28.83
N LEU A 918 -32.22 -22.37 29.33
CA LEU A 918 -33.25 -22.41 30.39
C LEU A 918 -34.66 -22.58 29.84
N LEU A 919 -34.92 -22.12 28.61
CA LEU A 919 -36.26 -21.98 28.05
C LEU A 919 -36.83 -23.34 27.59
N VAL A 920 -38.03 -23.68 28.05
CA VAL A 920 -38.73 -24.92 27.73
C VAL A 920 -39.94 -24.63 26.84
N GLY A 921 -39.94 -25.20 25.63
CA GLY A 921 -41.03 -25.02 24.67
C GLY A 921 -41.07 -23.63 24.00
N TRP A 922 -40.01 -22.84 24.17
CA TRP A 922 -39.83 -21.56 23.48
C TRP A 922 -39.67 -21.75 21.96
N ASN A 923 -40.26 -20.84 21.18
CA ASN A 923 -40.30 -20.92 19.72
C ASN A 923 -39.56 -19.76 19.02
N GLY A 924 -38.79 -18.94 19.76
CA GLY A 924 -38.06 -17.78 19.22
C GLY A 924 -38.90 -16.52 18.99
N SER A 925 -40.19 -16.49 19.34
CA SER A 925 -41.07 -15.35 19.02
C SER A 925 -41.04 -14.25 20.09
N ALA A 926 -40.22 -13.20 19.96
CA ALA A 926 -40.03 -12.12 20.95
C ALA A 926 -41.31 -11.61 21.67
N SER A 927 -42.46 -11.53 20.99
CA SER A 927 -43.75 -11.13 21.58
C SER A 927 -44.25 -12.04 22.72
N THR A 928 -43.77 -13.29 22.77
CA THR A 928 -44.12 -14.26 23.81
C THR A 928 -43.04 -14.40 24.88
N LEU A 929 -41.88 -13.72 24.75
CA LEU A 929 -40.76 -13.89 25.68
C LEU A 929 -41.10 -13.35 27.07
N GLY A 930 -42.00 -12.36 27.16
CA GLY A 930 -42.51 -11.82 28.42
C GLY A 930 -43.40 -12.79 29.21
N ASN A 931 -43.79 -13.93 28.62
CA ASN A 931 -44.39 -15.03 29.38
C ASN A 931 -43.33 -15.77 30.22
N TYR A 932 -42.08 -15.77 29.74
CA TYR A 932 -40.96 -16.48 30.36
C TYR A 932 -40.10 -15.55 31.22
N LEU A 933 -39.92 -14.29 30.81
CA LEU A 933 -39.02 -13.34 31.47
C LEU A 933 -39.82 -12.27 32.24
N HIS A 934 -39.51 -12.13 33.52
CA HIS A 934 -40.15 -11.16 34.41
C HIS A 934 -39.11 -10.17 34.95
N VAL A 935 -39.24 -8.90 34.59
CA VAL A 935 -38.32 -7.83 34.97
C VAL A 935 -39.00 -6.89 35.96
N THR A 936 -38.40 -6.69 37.12
CA THR A 936 -38.91 -5.78 38.16
C THR A 936 -37.82 -4.86 38.66
N ASN A 937 -38.19 -3.65 39.10
CA ASN A 937 -37.24 -2.72 39.71
C ASN A 937 -37.45 -2.67 41.23
N SER A 938 -36.37 -2.77 41.99
CA SER A 938 -36.39 -2.78 43.45
C SER A 938 -35.14 -2.09 44.01
N ASN A 939 -35.34 -1.09 44.88
CA ASN A 939 -34.26 -0.37 45.58
C ASN A 939 -33.15 0.21 44.68
N GLY A 940 -33.47 0.59 43.44
CA GLY A 940 -32.49 1.14 42.49
C GLY A 940 -31.78 0.08 41.64
N SER A 941 -32.07 -1.21 41.84
CA SER A 941 -31.60 -2.33 41.01
C SER A 941 -32.73 -2.92 40.16
N THR A 942 -32.36 -3.65 39.10
CA THR A 942 -33.30 -4.41 38.26
C THR A 942 -33.18 -5.89 38.62
N VAL A 943 -34.27 -6.55 38.98
CA VAL A 943 -34.33 -7.99 39.25
C VAL A 943 -34.98 -8.69 38.05
N ILE A 944 -34.25 -9.64 37.49
CA ILE A 944 -34.69 -10.48 36.38
C ILE A 944 -35.00 -11.87 36.93
N ALA A 945 -36.22 -12.32 36.69
CA ALA A 945 -36.71 -13.63 37.09
C ALA A 945 -37.25 -14.39 35.86
N ILE A 946 -37.18 -15.72 35.91
CA ILE A 946 -37.60 -16.59 34.82
C ILE A 946 -38.67 -17.58 35.25
N ASP A 947 -39.68 -17.72 34.40
CA ASP A 947 -40.58 -18.85 34.31
C ASP A 947 -40.23 -19.66 33.06
N ARG A 948 -39.64 -20.83 33.27
CA ARG A 948 -39.01 -21.59 32.18
C ARG A 948 -39.98 -22.15 31.15
N ASP A 949 -41.23 -22.40 31.52
CA ASP A 949 -42.26 -22.89 30.57
C ASP A 949 -43.21 -21.78 30.11
N GLY A 950 -43.09 -20.58 30.68
CA GLY A 950 -43.91 -19.40 30.39
C GLY A 950 -45.38 -19.54 30.78
N THR A 951 -45.75 -20.58 31.52
CA THR A 951 -47.13 -20.85 31.96
C THR A 951 -47.30 -20.81 33.47
N GLY A 952 -46.20 -20.82 34.23
CA GLY A 952 -46.15 -20.84 35.69
C GLY A 952 -46.61 -22.16 36.28
N SER A 953 -46.65 -23.22 35.47
CA SER A 953 -47.29 -24.49 35.85
C SER A 953 -46.30 -25.54 36.31
N THR A 954 -45.30 -25.86 35.47
CA THR A 954 -44.26 -26.85 35.79
C THR A 954 -43.10 -26.17 36.51
N TYR A 955 -42.79 -24.95 36.09
CA TYR A 955 -41.78 -24.10 36.70
C TYR A 955 -42.45 -22.84 37.23
N THR A 956 -42.03 -22.38 38.41
CA THR A 956 -42.51 -21.12 38.98
C THR A 956 -41.49 -20.03 38.73
N ASN A 957 -41.96 -18.79 38.59
CA ASN A 957 -41.10 -17.63 38.44
C ASN A 957 -40.03 -17.56 39.54
N THR A 958 -38.76 -17.57 39.15
CA THR A 958 -37.61 -17.60 40.07
C THR A 958 -36.57 -16.56 39.68
N THR A 959 -36.03 -15.85 40.67
CA THR A 959 -34.96 -14.85 40.45
C THR A 959 -33.72 -15.51 39.83
N LEU A 960 -33.28 -14.96 38.70
CA LEU A 960 -32.03 -15.32 38.04
C LEU A 960 -30.91 -14.40 38.49
N VAL A 961 -31.04 -13.10 38.18
CA VAL A 961 -29.99 -12.11 38.41
C VAL A 961 -30.57 -10.77 38.82
N THR A 962 -29.87 -10.10 39.73
CA THR A 962 -30.07 -8.70 40.09
C THR A 962 -28.99 -7.85 39.43
N LEU A 963 -29.39 -6.91 38.58
CA LEU A 963 -28.50 -5.89 38.00
C LEU A 963 -28.40 -4.73 39.00
N ASP A 964 -27.28 -4.66 39.72
CA ASP A 964 -27.14 -3.73 40.84
C ASP A 964 -27.01 -2.29 40.35
N ASN A 965 -27.80 -1.39 40.94
CA ASN A 965 -27.81 0.04 40.61
C ASN A 965 -28.15 0.35 39.13
N VAL A 966 -28.70 -0.62 38.40
CA VAL A 966 -29.22 -0.43 37.03
C VAL A 966 -30.73 -0.38 37.09
N GLN A 967 -31.32 0.61 36.43
CA GLN A 967 -32.77 0.72 36.25
C GLN A 967 -33.08 0.54 34.77
N THR A 968 -33.68 -0.58 34.41
CA THR A 968 -34.11 -0.86 33.05
C THR A 968 -35.44 -1.62 33.03
N THR A 969 -36.00 -1.81 31.85
CA THR A 969 -37.29 -2.44 31.60
C THR A 969 -37.12 -3.68 30.73
N TYR A 970 -38.12 -4.57 30.75
CA TYR A 970 -38.19 -5.71 29.85
C TYR A 970 -38.05 -5.28 28.38
N ASP A 971 -38.78 -4.23 27.97
CA ASP A 971 -38.76 -3.76 26.58
C ASP A 971 -37.39 -3.22 26.17
N GLU A 972 -36.68 -2.52 27.06
CA GLU A 972 -35.31 -2.05 26.78
C GLU A 972 -34.34 -3.22 26.62
N LEU A 973 -34.34 -4.16 27.56
CA LEU A 973 -33.46 -5.32 27.53
C LEU A 973 -33.66 -6.16 26.27
N VAL A 974 -34.92 -6.41 25.86
CA VAL A 974 -35.23 -7.22 24.68
C VAL A 974 -35.01 -6.46 23.38
N ASN A 975 -35.49 -5.22 23.27
CA ASN A 975 -35.39 -4.46 22.01
C ASN A 975 -33.96 -4.03 21.69
N GLN A 976 -33.10 -3.86 22.70
CA GLN A 976 -31.67 -3.56 22.53
C GLN A 976 -30.79 -4.81 22.55
N GLN A 977 -31.37 -6.02 22.52
CA GLN A 977 -30.64 -7.29 22.38
C GLN A 977 -29.71 -7.63 23.56
N HIS A 978 -30.09 -7.24 24.78
CA HIS A 978 -29.41 -7.62 26.02
C HIS A 978 -29.86 -8.99 26.57
N ILE A 979 -30.89 -9.60 25.98
CA ILE A 979 -31.32 -10.97 26.29
C ILE A 979 -31.05 -11.85 25.06
N VAL A 980 -30.31 -12.93 25.27
CA VAL A 980 -30.04 -13.97 24.28
C VAL A 980 -30.89 -15.20 24.63
N THR A 981 -31.55 -15.81 23.65
CA THR A 981 -32.56 -16.88 23.84
C THR A 981 -32.38 -18.06 22.91
#